data_AF-A0AAD9RSJ7-F1
#
_entry.id   AF-A0AAD9RSJ7-F1
#
_cell.length_a   1.000
_cell.length_b   1.000
_cell.length_c   1.000
_cell.angle_alpha   90.00
_cell.angle_beta   90.00
_cell.angle_gamma   90.00
#
_symmetry.space_group_name_H-M   'P 1'
#
loop_
_entity.id
_entity.type
_entity.pdbx_description
1 polymer ?
#
loop_
_entity_poly.entity_id
_entity_poly.type
_entity_poly.pdbx_seq_one_letter_code
_entity_poly.pdbx_strand_id
1 'polypeptide(L)'
;MNCNGESSLDGKRRVNSYMDNKPIVTYAGDEELFSTLESSLLQAIPESTVEWRRSFGRPIKQVKLEASFVPFSREILPNGKDWHLINQPVLHIYWSECTDVDTYKTSVRDDIDAWLKILSSSHIQDWMIVIVETYDPKKSTKLLPRTTVLDKIRSDFASKAGDRCFAVINPIKYKSRSTETWRGLIGRIRHLMLTAYDKTLSRFEDVIRERRESRNLPGWNFCHYFLLQEELAFVLQMLGLYDEALVQYDELDALFTQFVLNSIAGDTPAWLNLFQTPLNSWAGVNLSNGVNHQLRFLLAECKTSLLDFRSYLFSRQCAMLLLLKKPWEVAQRCLSFIHNTLSELQILEVQRPEGSVECWAFLCALEVLQACQLSAYSIDNNQQLDLCSLHTASLWALARDKLGALGKLCGLMPGNEPTSEQLHTVVYLIAGMGDAEPQKEGKASPIDKLKEALSSKEVFKKQYLEHAELAMGTYKHVGRIRSARLIGKELARFYGELGENQKAVAFLSDALKTYMDEGWYHLAAQTQLELAKCYKRMDDVQKYTEICAAIACTDILHITVRNTYFEEMLGYMKMLTSPQPLLTELGHSFIILSMEVNVMDKVVQDCVVNVVISVQSLFPREIKCTGAYISVEEIQKPLAPNKRKGSKVSTEPPIQLLSSITIEDMKPHDPSLALLQVYSYLDCKEDKSIGSANVTYKNIKPVVRRSDSAKHRKASTNMKGDFSKSLSCPEFVMKPGVNTFTLTRRVDHPGFYKVGQLSLVIEEKLEFLSPILNPRLCYEVAKTQPVISLNCGRDLLAGLIQDIELVISTGSMRITQDMKLKLRASRGLTIQLDDAEAVMVKELETSLPTCEPFKTIKLRLKVLAELPPKKDPSSMEHKLSVHCPWGVEESILLHFGPPVMTNMKLHTAKQRKFIQIIVTGLTNRLLQLFDPHLTSNTSMNVNFKSLNPTTGQQLVVGSGMNVSFMWEVEVGEDEKSTVPIKTDFHVKYVPINDTEESTKSNPASNIYRCNFDVTDYLTLFTVSSRVEAGGGGGEFCRAGSMCHLYLTVTRMLYTPNPNPPPQLMYEVLADQSMWAVCGRTAGIISLEIVEKQSVTLDVMPLTSGYLPLPVVRLSRYIPAVESKSDVTRKGDVASGPRLEPFSPGQVYNASKAQQVHVLPAVPSESN
;
A
#
# COMPACT_ATOMS: atom_id res chain seq x y z
N MET A 1 -1.25 -50.75 -52.87
CA MET A 1 -2.05 -50.94 -51.65
C MET A 1 -3.43 -50.43 -52.00
N ASN A 2 -4.40 -51.32 -52.27
CA ASN A 2 -5.78 -50.89 -52.49
C ASN A 2 -6.35 -50.54 -51.11
N CYS A 3 -6.30 -49.25 -50.75
CA CYS A 3 -6.82 -48.74 -49.48
C CYS A 3 -8.35 -48.56 -49.49
N ASN A 4 -9.02 -49.00 -50.55
CA ASN A 4 -10.46 -49.19 -50.58
C ASN A 4 -10.69 -50.69 -50.72
N GLY A 5 -11.41 -51.30 -49.78
CA GLY A 5 -12.04 -52.59 -50.03
C GLY A 5 -12.79 -52.50 -51.36
N GLU A 6 -12.54 -53.45 -52.25
CA GLU A 6 -13.21 -53.54 -53.54
C GLU A 6 -14.72 -53.53 -53.32
N SER A 7 -15.39 -52.41 -53.60
CA SER A 7 -16.80 -52.46 -53.96
C SER A 7 -16.85 -53.04 -55.37
N SER A 8 -17.23 -54.32 -55.49
CA SER A 8 -17.53 -54.95 -56.76
C SER A 8 -18.44 -54.03 -57.57
N LEU A 9 -17.99 -53.68 -58.78
CA LEU A 9 -18.79 -53.02 -59.81
C LEU A 9 -20.02 -53.88 -60.10
N ASP A 10 -21.15 -53.57 -59.47
CA ASP A 10 -22.44 -53.93 -60.04
C ASP A 10 -23.47 -52.82 -59.80
N GLY A 11 -23.99 -52.33 -60.92
CA GLY A 11 -24.79 -51.12 -61.00
C GLY A 11 -26.18 -51.29 -60.45
N LYS A 12 -26.36 -51.09 -59.13
CA LYS A 12 -27.64 -50.67 -58.56
C LYS A 12 -27.40 -49.58 -57.53
N ARG A 13 -27.88 -48.36 -57.85
CA ARG A 13 -28.01 -47.22 -56.92
C ARG A 13 -28.64 -47.70 -55.60
N ARG A 14 -27.82 -47.96 -54.58
CA ARG A 14 -28.29 -47.92 -53.19
C ARG A 14 -28.14 -46.48 -52.71
N VAL A 15 -29.28 -45.96 -52.29
CA VAL A 15 -29.52 -44.62 -51.76
C VAL A 15 -28.53 -44.31 -50.63
N ASN A 16 -28.01 -43.08 -50.64
CA ASN A 16 -27.35 -42.40 -49.54
C ASN A 16 -27.92 -42.82 -48.18
N SER A 17 -27.20 -43.65 -47.44
CA SER A 17 -27.27 -43.67 -45.99
C SER A 17 -25.89 -43.29 -45.49
N TYR A 18 -25.84 -42.21 -44.69
CA TYR A 18 -24.71 -41.88 -43.82
C TYR A 18 -24.04 -43.18 -43.36
N MET A 19 -22.71 -43.28 -43.49
CA MET A 19 -21.97 -44.32 -42.78
C MET A 19 -22.13 -44.02 -41.29
N ASP A 20 -23.24 -44.51 -40.73
CA ASP A 20 -23.50 -44.66 -39.31
C ASP A 20 -22.54 -45.77 -38.89
N ASN A 21 -21.26 -45.41 -38.75
CA ASN A 21 -20.17 -46.30 -38.37
C ASN A 21 -20.51 -46.81 -36.96
N LYS A 22 -21.22 -47.94 -36.90
CA LYS A 22 -21.60 -48.63 -35.67
C LYS A 22 -20.87 -49.96 -35.63
N PRO A 23 -20.46 -50.43 -34.45
CA PRO A 23 -19.92 -51.77 -34.26
C PRO A 23 -20.81 -52.84 -34.91
N ILE A 24 -20.25 -53.68 -35.78
CA ILE A 24 -21.01 -54.77 -36.41
C ILE A 24 -21.03 -55.97 -35.47
N VAL A 25 -22.24 -56.45 -35.16
CA VAL A 25 -22.47 -57.68 -34.39
C VAL A 25 -23.22 -58.65 -35.30
N THR A 26 -22.66 -59.82 -35.53
CA THR A 26 -23.36 -60.83 -36.35
C THR A 26 -24.32 -61.65 -35.50
N TYR A 27 -25.44 -62.05 -36.08
CA TYR A 27 -26.37 -62.99 -35.46
C TYR A 27 -26.53 -64.26 -36.31
N ALA A 28 -26.66 -65.41 -35.64
CA ALA A 28 -26.86 -66.73 -36.25
C ALA A 28 -27.90 -67.53 -35.45
N GLY A 29 -28.42 -68.62 -36.02
CA GLY A 29 -29.41 -69.49 -35.39
C GLY A 29 -30.84 -69.14 -35.81
N ASP A 30 -31.72 -68.88 -34.86
CA ASP A 30 -33.13 -68.54 -35.10
C ASP A 30 -33.30 -67.06 -35.49
N GLU A 31 -33.37 -66.79 -36.80
CA GLU A 31 -33.49 -65.43 -37.36
C GLU A 31 -34.87 -64.79 -37.10
N GLU A 32 -35.94 -65.57 -37.12
CA GLU A 32 -37.30 -65.09 -36.84
C GLU A 32 -37.39 -64.60 -35.39
N LEU A 33 -36.85 -65.39 -34.45
CA LEU A 33 -36.76 -65.01 -33.06
C LEU A 33 -35.95 -63.72 -32.87
N PHE A 34 -34.76 -63.63 -33.46
CA PHE A 34 -33.89 -62.46 -33.33
C PHE A 34 -34.58 -61.18 -33.84
N SER A 35 -35.25 -61.27 -35.00
CA SER A 35 -35.96 -60.14 -35.62
C SER A 35 -37.02 -59.53 -34.69
N THR A 36 -37.66 -60.34 -33.83
CA THR A 36 -38.60 -59.81 -32.84
C THR A 36 -37.93 -59.00 -31.72
N LEU A 37 -36.66 -59.27 -31.41
CA LEU A 37 -35.90 -58.70 -30.30
C LEU A 37 -34.96 -57.55 -30.71
N GLU A 38 -34.61 -57.46 -32.00
CA GLU A 38 -33.64 -56.51 -32.55
C GLU A 38 -33.92 -55.05 -32.16
N SER A 39 -35.16 -54.60 -32.32
CA SER A 39 -35.56 -53.22 -32.00
C SER A 39 -35.34 -52.87 -30.52
N SER A 40 -35.57 -53.82 -29.61
CA SER A 40 -35.35 -53.63 -28.18
C SER A 40 -33.86 -53.64 -27.83
N LEU A 41 -33.04 -54.44 -28.53
CA LEU A 41 -31.58 -54.46 -28.36
C LEU A 41 -30.96 -53.14 -28.82
N LEU A 42 -31.36 -52.62 -29.99
CA LEU A 42 -30.86 -51.36 -30.55
C LEU A 42 -31.17 -50.16 -29.65
N GLN A 43 -32.30 -50.19 -28.94
CA GLN A 43 -32.63 -49.16 -27.94
C GLN A 43 -31.86 -49.36 -26.62
N ALA A 44 -31.78 -50.60 -26.12
CA ALA A 44 -31.22 -50.87 -24.80
C ALA A 44 -29.69 -50.80 -24.73
N ILE A 45 -28.96 -51.16 -25.78
CA ILE A 45 -27.49 -51.13 -25.80
C ILE A 45 -26.90 -49.73 -25.55
N PRO A 46 -27.39 -48.62 -26.16
CA PRO A 46 -26.88 -47.27 -25.93
C PRO A 46 -27.42 -46.54 -24.69
N GLU A 47 -28.39 -47.09 -23.94
CA GLU A 47 -29.07 -46.38 -22.84
C GLU A 47 -28.16 -45.93 -21.68
N SER A 48 -27.05 -46.64 -21.41
CA SER A 48 -26.15 -46.33 -20.31
C SER A 48 -24.69 -46.43 -20.72
N THR A 49 -23.83 -45.59 -20.16
CA THR A 49 -22.38 -45.72 -20.31
C THR A 49 -21.86 -46.94 -19.57
N VAL A 50 -20.75 -47.51 -20.07
CA VAL A 50 -20.11 -48.70 -19.53
C VAL A 50 -18.65 -48.38 -19.22
N GLU A 51 -18.14 -48.90 -18.09
CA GLU A 51 -16.72 -48.82 -17.80
C GLU A 51 -15.93 -49.73 -18.74
N TRP A 52 -15.04 -49.13 -19.51
CA TRP A 52 -14.08 -49.85 -20.33
C TRP A 52 -12.71 -49.83 -19.66
N ARG A 53 -12.21 -51.04 -19.36
CA ARG A 53 -10.87 -51.27 -18.82
C ARG A 53 -10.01 -51.84 -19.92
N ARG A 54 -9.05 -51.04 -20.38
CA ARG A 54 -8.11 -51.44 -21.43
C ARG A 54 -6.86 -52.07 -20.82
N SER A 55 -6.18 -52.86 -21.63
CA SER A 55 -4.89 -53.45 -21.30
C SER A 55 -3.79 -52.37 -21.05
N PHE A 56 -2.66 -52.76 -20.45
CA PHE A 56 -1.47 -51.91 -20.22
C PHE A 56 -1.63 -50.71 -19.26
N GLY A 57 -2.53 -50.79 -18.28
CA GLY A 57 -2.62 -49.77 -17.22
C GLY A 57 -3.22 -48.44 -17.67
N ARG A 58 -3.90 -48.41 -18.82
CA ARG A 58 -4.65 -47.24 -19.28
C ARG A 58 -5.79 -46.90 -18.31
N PRO A 59 -6.12 -45.60 -18.13
CA PRO A 59 -7.19 -45.19 -17.22
C PRO A 59 -8.54 -45.76 -17.65
N ILE A 60 -9.39 -46.07 -16.68
CA ILE A 60 -10.76 -46.54 -16.92
C ILE A 60 -11.54 -45.42 -17.61
N LYS A 61 -12.20 -45.72 -18.72
CA LYS A 61 -13.02 -44.77 -19.48
C LYS A 61 -14.48 -45.17 -19.47
N GLN A 62 -15.37 -44.20 -19.52
CA GLN A 62 -16.79 -44.45 -19.74
C GLN A 62 -17.08 -44.35 -21.23
N VAL A 63 -17.62 -45.41 -21.82
CA VAL A 63 -17.93 -45.49 -23.24
C VAL A 63 -19.42 -45.72 -23.44
N LYS A 64 -19.95 -45.17 -24.53
CA LYS A 64 -21.31 -45.45 -25.00
C LYS A 64 -21.20 -46.37 -26.21
N LEU A 65 -21.83 -47.53 -26.12
CA LEU A 65 -21.80 -48.51 -27.19
C LEU A 65 -23.06 -48.39 -28.03
N GLU A 66 -22.87 -48.50 -29.34
CA GLU A 66 -23.93 -48.74 -30.30
C GLU A 66 -23.63 -50.05 -31.02
N ALA A 67 -24.61 -50.62 -31.71
CA ALA A 67 -24.43 -51.84 -32.46
C ALA A 67 -25.26 -51.79 -33.75
N SER A 68 -24.74 -52.42 -34.79
CA SER A 68 -25.46 -52.75 -36.02
C SER A 68 -25.47 -54.27 -36.15
N PHE A 69 -26.66 -54.86 -36.29
CA PHE A 69 -26.81 -56.31 -36.37
C PHE A 69 -26.91 -56.76 -37.82
N VAL A 70 -26.12 -57.78 -38.19
CA VAL A 70 -26.08 -58.32 -39.56
C VAL A 70 -26.16 -59.86 -39.52
N PRO A 71 -26.90 -60.52 -40.43
CA PRO A 71 -26.90 -61.99 -40.50
C PRO A 71 -25.49 -62.55 -40.65
N PHE A 72 -25.21 -63.65 -39.96
CA PHE A 72 -23.93 -64.33 -40.07
C PHE A 72 -23.75 -64.98 -41.45
N SER A 73 -22.64 -64.67 -42.11
CA SER A 73 -22.19 -65.34 -43.33
C SER A 73 -20.69 -65.61 -43.26
N ARG A 74 -20.19 -66.59 -44.03
CA ARG A 74 -18.75 -66.86 -44.08
C ARG A 74 -17.95 -65.72 -44.72
N GLU A 75 -18.60 -64.95 -45.58
CA GLU A 75 -18.00 -63.86 -46.36
C GLU A 75 -17.75 -62.60 -45.52
N ILE A 76 -18.46 -62.41 -44.40
CA ILE A 76 -18.30 -61.24 -43.52
C ILE A 76 -17.13 -61.39 -42.52
N LEU A 77 -16.51 -62.57 -42.45
CA LEU A 77 -15.40 -62.82 -41.53
C LEU A 77 -14.11 -62.16 -42.05
N PRO A 78 -13.31 -61.55 -41.16
CA PRO A 78 -12.08 -60.88 -41.58
C PRO A 78 -11.07 -61.88 -42.16
N ASN A 79 -10.48 -61.56 -43.32
CA ASN A 79 -9.38 -62.36 -43.87
C ASN A 79 -8.08 -62.00 -43.14
N GLY A 80 -7.17 -62.96 -42.96
CA GLY A 80 -5.89 -62.75 -42.25
C GLY A 80 -4.93 -61.72 -42.90
N LYS A 81 -5.30 -61.12 -44.04
CA LYS A 81 -4.56 -60.06 -44.73
C LYS A 81 -5.23 -58.68 -44.65
N ASP A 82 -6.44 -58.60 -44.09
CA ASP A 82 -7.20 -57.36 -43.98
C ASP A 82 -6.82 -56.63 -42.71
N TRP A 83 -6.11 -55.51 -42.87
CA TRP A 83 -5.63 -54.70 -41.76
C TRP A 83 -6.65 -53.65 -41.30
N HIS A 84 -7.83 -53.56 -41.93
CA HIS A 84 -8.81 -52.52 -41.63
C HIS A 84 -9.57 -52.78 -40.32
N LEU A 85 -9.84 -51.72 -39.54
CA LEU A 85 -10.65 -51.80 -38.32
C LEU A 85 -12.15 -51.61 -38.57
N ILE A 86 -12.49 -50.82 -39.59
CA ILE A 86 -13.85 -50.38 -39.86
C ILE A 86 -14.56 -51.45 -40.70
N ASN A 87 -15.86 -51.63 -40.48
CA ASN A 87 -16.71 -52.62 -41.16
C ASN A 87 -16.37 -54.11 -40.88
N GLN A 88 -15.59 -54.40 -39.85
CA GLN A 88 -15.38 -55.78 -39.38
C GLN A 88 -16.35 -56.15 -38.24
N PRO A 89 -16.90 -57.37 -38.22
CA PRO A 89 -17.72 -57.83 -37.11
C PRO A 89 -16.87 -58.04 -35.85
N VAL A 90 -17.38 -57.53 -34.72
CA VAL A 90 -16.65 -57.49 -33.43
C VAL A 90 -17.14 -58.57 -32.47
N LEU A 91 -18.40 -58.98 -32.59
CA LEU A 91 -19.00 -60.03 -31.77
C LEU A 91 -19.93 -60.89 -32.62
N HIS A 92 -19.94 -62.19 -32.38
CA HIS A 92 -20.81 -63.15 -33.05
C HIS A 92 -21.78 -63.77 -32.04
N ILE A 93 -23.09 -63.59 -32.23
CA ILE A 93 -24.12 -64.04 -31.28
C ILE A 93 -24.99 -65.12 -31.92
N TYR A 94 -25.08 -66.28 -31.29
CA TYR A 94 -26.01 -67.34 -31.68
C TYR A 94 -27.29 -67.27 -30.86
N TRP A 95 -28.44 -67.24 -31.51
CA TRP A 95 -29.76 -67.17 -30.89
C TRP A 95 -30.51 -68.48 -31.09
N SER A 96 -31.09 -69.02 -30.02
CA SER A 96 -31.93 -70.21 -30.09
C SER A 96 -33.01 -70.19 -29.02
N GLU A 97 -34.20 -70.66 -29.37
CA GLU A 97 -35.24 -71.01 -28.40
C GLU A 97 -35.20 -72.53 -28.15
N CYS A 98 -35.01 -72.94 -26.89
CA CYS A 98 -34.92 -74.37 -26.55
C CYS A 98 -35.69 -74.68 -25.26
N THR A 99 -36.67 -75.58 -25.34
CA THR A 99 -37.64 -75.84 -24.27
C THR A 99 -37.20 -76.92 -23.28
N ASP A 100 -36.34 -77.85 -23.69
CA ASP A 100 -35.83 -78.96 -22.87
C ASP A 100 -34.50 -79.54 -23.39
N VAL A 101 -33.85 -80.36 -22.54
CA VAL A 101 -32.50 -80.91 -22.78
C VAL A 101 -32.48 -81.94 -23.92
N ASP A 102 -33.59 -82.61 -24.19
CA ASP A 102 -33.65 -83.64 -25.25
C ASP A 102 -33.73 -82.98 -26.63
N THR A 103 -34.49 -81.89 -26.74
CA THR A 103 -34.52 -81.01 -27.92
C THR A 103 -33.13 -80.44 -28.21
N TYR A 104 -32.42 -79.96 -27.17
CA TYR A 104 -31.04 -79.47 -27.33
C TYR A 104 -30.10 -80.52 -27.94
N LYS A 105 -30.12 -81.77 -27.44
CA LYS A 105 -29.23 -82.83 -27.92
C LYS A 105 -29.52 -83.26 -29.35
N THR A 106 -30.75 -83.09 -29.83
CA THR A 106 -31.22 -83.66 -31.10
C THR A 106 -31.04 -82.69 -32.28
N SER A 107 -31.16 -81.37 -32.04
CA SER A 107 -31.07 -80.37 -33.13
C SER A 107 -30.08 -79.24 -32.83
N VAL A 108 -30.22 -78.57 -31.69
CA VAL A 108 -29.49 -77.32 -31.42
C VAL A 108 -27.99 -77.53 -31.17
N ARG A 109 -27.60 -78.68 -30.60
CA ARG A 109 -26.19 -78.98 -30.29
C ARG A 109 -25.32 -79.03 -31.55
N ASP A 110 -25.75 -79.75 -32.58
CA ASP A 110 -24.95 -79.95 -33.79
C ASP A 110 -24.82 -78.65 -34.59
N ASP A 111 -25.86 -77.81 -34.61
CA ASP A 111 -25.85 -76.50 -35.26
C ASP A 111 -24.88 -75.52 -34.58
N ILE A 112 -24.89 -75.46 -33.24
CA ILE A 112 -23.94 -74.65 -32.46
C ILE A 112 -22.50 -75.13 -32.69
N ASP A 113 -22.26 -76.45 -32.67
CA ASP A 113 -20.92 -77.03 -32.90
C ASP A 113 -20.41 -76.70 -34.31
N ALA A 114 -21.26 -76.79 -35.34
CA ALA A 114 -20.93 -76.43 -36.71
C ALA A 114 -20.57 -74.94 -36.83
N TRP A 115 -21.35 -74.04 -36.23
CA TRP A 115 -21.08 -72.60 -36.22
C TRP A 115 -19.77 -72.25 -35.49
N LEU A 116 -19.54 -72.81 -34.30
CA LEU A 116 -18.31 -72.60 -33.54
C LEU A 116 -17.06 -73.12 -34.28
N LYS A 117 -17.16 -74.25 -34.99
CA LYS A 117 -16.07 -74.76 -35.84
C LYS A 117 -15.72 -73.79 -36.97
N ILE A 118 -16.71 -73.13 -37.59
CA ILE A 118 -16.47 -72.10 -38.60
C ILE A 118 -15.69 -70.92 -37.98
N LEU A 119 -16.15 -70.38 -36.86
CA LEU A 119 -15.46 -69.27 -36.17
C LEU A 119 -14.03 -69.65 -35.75
N SER A 120 -13.85 -70.87 -35.24
CA SER A 120 -12.55 -71.39 -34.81
C SER A 120 -11.57 -71.52 -35.97
N SER A 121 -12.05 -71.95 -37.15
CA SER A 121 -11.22 -72.04 -38.36
C SER A 121 -10.70 -70.66 -38.83
N SER A 122 -11.47 -69.61 -38.58
CA SER A 122 -11.10 -68.21 -38.83
C SER A 122 -10.36 -67.55 -37.65
N HIS A 123 -9.96 -68.31 -36.63
CA HIS A 123 -9.28 -67.82 -35.42
C HIS A 123 -10.09 -66.81 -34.59
N ILE A 124 -11.41 -66.86 -34.67
CA ILE A 124 -12.32 -65.96 -33.95
C ILE A 124 -12.75 -66.60 -32.63
N GLN A 125 -12.49 -65.91 -31.53
CA GLN A 125 -12.86 -66.36 -30.19
C GLN A 125 -13.91 -65.48 -29.54
N ASP A 126 -14.42 -64.44 -30.19
CA ASP A 126 -15.33 -63.48 -29.58
C ASP A 126 -16.78 -63.79 -30.01
N TRP A 127 -17.39 -64.73 -29.28
CA TRP A 127 -18.73 -65.24 -29.54
C TRP A 127 -19.58 -65.30 -28.26
N MET A 128 -20.89 -65.36 -28.46
CA MET A 128 -21.89 -65.51 -27.40
C MET A 128 -23.02 -66.45 -27.86
N ILE A 129 -23.54 -67.27 -26.95
CA ILE A 129 -24.72 -68.12 -27.19
C ILE A 129 -25.83 -67.62 -26.27
N VAL A 130 -26.96 -67.25 -26.85
CA VAL A 130 -28.14 -66.76 -26.14
C VAL A 130 -29.30 -67.73 -26.34
N ILE A 131 -29.79 -68.26 -25.23
CA ILE A 131 -30.95 -69.14 -25.19
C ILE A 131 -32.14 -68.32 -24.70
N VAL A 132 -33.19 -68.25 -25.50
CA VAL A 132 -34.44 -67.62 -25.09
C VAL A 132 -35.35 -68.68 -24.46
N GLU A 133 -35.63 -68.53 -23.16
CA GLU A 133 -36.51 -69.43 -22.43
C GLU A 133 -37.96 -68.94 -22.50
N THR A 134 -38.87 -69.84 -22.88
CA THR A 134 -40.30 -69.64 -22.75
C THR A 134 -40.78 -70.17 -21.40
N TYR A 135 -41.07 -69.25 -20.49
CA TYR A 135 -41.60 -69.58 -19.17
C TYR A 135 -43.00 -70.22 -19.28
N ASP A 136 -43.16 -71.44 -18.75
CA ASP A 136 -44.46 -72.11 -18.60
C ASP A 136 -44.86 -72.11 -17.11
N PRO A 137 -45.87 -71.33 -16.69
CA PRO A 137 -46.33 -71.29 -15.30
C PRO A 137 -46.85 -72.64 -14.78
N LYS A 138 -47.16 -73.61 -15.66
CA LYS A 138 -47.69 -74.93 -15.27
C LYS A 138 -46.62 -75.90 -14.77
N LYS A 139 -45.32 -75.58 -14.90
CA LYS A 139 -44.20 -76.46 -14.49
C LYS A 139 -43.62 -76.17 -13.08
N SER A 140 -44.14 -75.20 -12.32
CA SER A 140 -43.46 -74.70 -11.10
C SER A 140 -43.60 -75.57 -9.82
N THR A 141 -44.07 -76.82 -9.91
CA THR A 141 -44.34 -77.66 -8.72
C THR A 141 -43.71 -79.06 -8.75
N LYS A 142 -42.72 -79.31 -9.61
CA LYS A 142 -41.89 -80.54 -9.55
C LYS A 142 -40.42 -80.16 -9.46
N LEU A 143 -39.67 -80.92 -8.65
CA LEU A 143 -38.22 -80.84 -8.45
C LEU A 143 -37.49 -80.29 -9.69
N LEU A 144 -36.71 -79.22 -9.48
CA LEU A 144 -35.85 -78.66 -10.53
C LEU A 144 -35.05 -79.79 -11.20
N PRO A 145 -35.02 -79.88 -12.54
CA PRO A 145 -34.14 -80.80 -13.24
C PRO A 145 -32.70 -80.63 -12.75
N ARG A 146 -31.96 -81.73 -12.52
CA ARG A 146 -30.59 -81.72 -11.99
C ARG A 146 -29.59 -80.90 -12.83
N THR A 147 -29.91 -80.63 -14.10
CA THR A 147 -29.11 -79.82 -15.03
C THR A 147 -30.04 -79.08 -16.00
N THR A 148 -29.86 -77.77 -16.17
CA THR A 148 -30.60 -76.98 -17.16
C THR A 148 -29.99 -77.12 -18.57
N VAL A 149 -30.71 -76.65 -19.60
CA VAL A 149 -30.18 -76.57 -20.99
C VAL A 149 -28.94 -75.69 -21.05
N LEU A 150 -28.94 -74.57 -20.32
CA LEU A 150 -27.78 -73.68 -20.19
C LEU A 150 -26.58 -74.38 -19.55
N ASP A 151 -26.78 -75.19 -18.51
CA ASP A 151 -25.69 -75.95 -17.87
C ASP A 151 -25.07 -76.98 -18.82
N LYS A 152 -25.90 -77.59 -19.68
CA LYS A 152 -25.42 -78.50 -20.74
C LYS A 152 -24.62 -77.78 -21.82
N ILE A 153 -25.12 -76.65 -22.32
CA ILE A 153 -24.39 -75.81 -23.29
C ILE A 153 -23.05 -75.34 -22.71
N ARG A 154 -23.02 -74.94 -21.43
CA ARG A 154 -21.76 -74.57 -20.76
C ARG A 154 -20.79 -75.72 -20.65
N SER A 155 -21.28 -76.92 -20.30
CA SER A 155 -20.45 -78.13 -20.24
C SER A 155 -19.90 -78.52 -21.61
N ASP A 156 -20.72 -78.42 -22.66
CA ASP A 156 -20.39 -78.92 -23.99
C ASP A 156 -19.48 -77.93 -24.76
N PHE A 157 -19.69 -76.61 -24.63
CA PHE A 157 -19.02 -75.60 -25.45
C PHE A 157 -18.21 -74.55 -24.68
N ALA A 158 -18.46 -74.36 -23.37
CA ALA A 158 -17.95 -73.21 -22.62
C ALA A 158 -17.36 -73.57 -21.25
N SER A 159 -16.69 -74.73 -21.14
CA SER A 159 -16.18 -75.27 -19.86
C SER A 159 -15.22 -74.33 -19.11
N LYS A 160 -14.51 -73.45 -19.83
CA LYS A 160 -13.62 -72.41 -19.28
C LYS A 160 -14.11 -70.96 -19.52
N ALA A 161 -15.24 -70.80 -20.21
CA ALA A 161 -15.80 -69.50 -20.64
C ALA A 161 -17.33 -69.47 -20.49
N GLY A 162 -17.84 -70.01 -19.38
CA GLY A 162 -19.27 -70.22 -19.15
C GLY A 162 -20.09 -68.93 -19.11
N ASP A 163 -19.41 -67.79 -19.01
CA ASP A 163 -19.93 -66.43 -19.08
C ASP A 163 -20.31 -65.99 -20.52
N ARG A 164 -19.95 -66.76 -21.55
CA ARG A 164 -20.37 -66.55 -22.95
C ARG A 164 -21.70 -67.19 -23.33
N CYS A 165 -22.25 -68.01 -22.43
CA CYS A 165 -23.57 -68.62 -22.59
C CYS A 165 -24.55 -67.97 -21.62
N PHE A 166 -25.65 -67.44 -22.15
CA PHE A 166 -26.65 -66.70 -21.38
C PHE A 166 -28.06 -67.20 -21.68
N ALA A 167 -28.89 -67.34 -20.66
CA ALA A 167 -30.31 -67.62 -20.83
C ALA A 167 -31.13 -66.38 -20.50
N VAL A 168 -32.10 -66.03 -21.33
CA VAL A 168 -32.96 -64.87 -21.15
C VAL A 168 -34.42 -65.25 -21.25
N ILE A 169 -35.25 -64.74 -20.34
CA ILE A 169 -36.70 -64.92 -20.42
C ILE A 169 -37.22 -63.99 -21.52
N ASN A 170 -38.05 -64.52 -22.42
CA ASN A 170 -38.59 -63.75 -23.54
C ASN A 170 -39.23 -62.41 -23.07
N PRO A 171 -38.65 -61.25 -23.42
CA PRO A 171 -39.09 -59.96 -22.90
C PRO A 171 -40.41 -59.46 -23.48
N ILE A 172 -40.79 -59.96 -24.66
CA ILE A 172 -42.04 -59.61 -25.34
C ILE A 172 -43.21 -60.32 -24.66
N LYS A 173 -43.03 -61.58 -24.25
CA LYS A 173 -44.06 -62.41 -23.62
C LYS A 173 -44.23 -62.14 -22.12
N TYR A 174 -43.16 -61.79 -21.38
CA TYR A 174 -43.18 -61.69 -19.91
C TYR A 174 -42.41 -60.47 -19.33
N LYS A 175 -42.86 -59.25 -19.65
CA LYS A 175 -42.16 -57.97 -19.34
C LYS A 175 -41.67 -57.78 -17.89
N SER A 176 -42.47 -58.11 -16.88
CA SER A 176 -42.13 -57.81 -15.47
C SER A 176 -41.03 -58.71 -14.90
N ARG A 177 -40.92 -59.96 -15.35
CA ARG A 177 -39.89 -60.92 -14.90
C ARG A 177 -38.64 -60.94 -15.78
N SER A 178 -38.76 -60.58 -17.05
CA SER A 178 -37.63 -60.55 -17.98
C SER A 178 -36.68 -59.37 -17.74
N THR A 179 -37.12 -58.32 -17.03
CA THR A 179 -36.37 -57.06 -16.89
C THR A 179 -34.96 -57.24 -16.31
N GLU A 180 -34.80 -58.09 -15.28
CA GLU A 180 -33.49 -58.33 -14.65
C GLU A 180 -32.58 -59.18 -15.55
N THR A 181 -33.10 -60.26 -16.12
CA THR A 181 -32.35 -61.11 -17.06
C THR A 181 -31.97 -60.37 -18.34
N TRP A 182 -32.85 -59.48 -18.83
CA TRP A 182 -32.61 -58.65 -20.01
C TRP A 182 -31.51 -57.62 -19.73
N ARG A 183 -31.56 -56.95 -18.58
CA ARG A 183 -30.47 -56.06 -18.14
C ARG A 183 -29.14 -56.80 -18.04
N GLY A 184 -29.15 -58.02 -17.50
CA GLY A 184 -27.99 -58.89 -17.44
C GLY A 184 -27.43 -59.25 -18.82
N LEU A 185 -28.30 -59.60 -19.78
CA LEU A 185 -27.94 -59.86 -21.17
C LEU A 185 -27.29 -58.64 -21.83
N ILE A 186 -27.92 -57.46 -21.71
CA ILE A 186 -27.38 -56.21 -22.27
C ILE A 186 -26.03 -55.87 -21.65
N GLY A 187 -25.89 -55.98 -20.33
CA GLY A 187 -24.60 -55.80 -19.64
C GLY A 187 -23.53 -56.77 -20.15
N ARG A 188 -23.91 -58.01 -20.46
CA ARG A 188 -23.00 -59.03 -20.97
C ARG A 188 -22.59 -58.80 -22.43
N ILE A 189 -23.51 -58.41 -23.29
CA ILE A 189 -23.24 -58.01 -24.68
C ILE A 189 -22.23 -56.86 -24.68
N ARG A 190 -22.48 -55.81 -23.89
CA ARG A 190 -21.58 -54.65 -23.76
C ARG A 190 -20.17 -55.07 -23.32
N HIS A 191 -20.07 -55.92 -22.30
CA HIS A 191 -18.78 -56.41 -21.80
C HIS A 191 -18.00 -57.22 -22.85
N LEU A 192 -18.67 -58.14 -23.56
CA LEU A 192 -18.03 -58.96 -24.59
C LEU A 192 -17.61 -58.13 -25.80
N MET A 193 -18.44 -57.17 -26.24
CA MET A 193 -18.07 -56.21 -27.30
C MET A 193 -16.81 -55.42 -26.94
N LEU A 194 -16.72 -54.90 -25.71
CA LEU A 194 -15.54 -54.15 -25.25
C LEU A 194 -14.29 -55.01 -25.11
N THR A 195 -14.45 -56.27 -24.70
CA THR A 195 -13.34 -57.22 -24.60
C THR A 195 -12.80 -57.57 -25.99
N ALA A 196 -13.69 -57.77 -26.97
CA ALA A 196 -13.31 -57.99 -28.36
C ALA A 196 -12.63 -56.75 -28.95
N TYR A 197 -13.18 -55.56 -28.71
CA TYR A 197 -12.55 -54.31 -29.13
C TYR A 197 -11.15 -54.11 -28.53
N ASP A 198 -10.92 -54.39 -27.25
CA ASP A 198 -9.60 -54.22 -26.63
C ASP A 198 -8.53 -55.09 -27.30
N LYS A 199 -8.86 -56.35 -27.65
CA LYS A 199 -7.96 -57.24 -28.39
C LYS A 199 -7.68 -56.72 -29.80
N THR A 200 -8.74 -56.38 -30.54
CA THR A 200 -8.63 -55.92 -31.92
C THR A 200 -7.86 -54.61 -32.01
N LEU A 201 -8.13 -53.66 -31.10
CA LEU A 201 -7.42 -52.38 -31.02
C LEU A 201 -5.96 -52.56 -30.61
N SER A 202 -5.66 -53.43 -29.64
CA SER A 202 -4.27 -53.69 -29.25
C SER A 202 -3.45 -54.22 -30.44
N ARG A 203 -4.00 -55.19 -31.19
CA ARG A 203 -3.36 -55.71 -32.41
C ARG A 203 -3.17 -54.62 -33.47
N PHE A 204 -4.16 -53.74 -33.65
CA PHE A 204 -4.09 -52.68 -34.65
C PHE A 204 -3.12 -51.55 -34.26
N GLU A 205 -3.08 -51.17 -32.98
CA GLU A 205 -2.10 -50.21 -32.44
C GLU A 205 -0.67 -50.71 -32.65
N ASP A 206 -0.41 -52.02 -32.53
CA ASP A 206 0.88 -52.63 -32.86
C ASP A 206 1.26 -52.46 -34.34
N VAL A 207 0.29 -52.63 -35.25
CA VAL A 207 0.49 -52.43 -36.70
C VAL A 207 0.78 -50.96 -37.01
N ILE A 208 0.06 -50.02 -36.39
CA ILE A 208 0.35 -48.58 -36.52
C ILE A 208 1.77 -48.29 -36.03
N ARG A 209 2.16 -48.84 -34.87
CA ARG A 209 3.50 -48.65 -34.29
C ARG A 209 4.60 -49.15 -35.22
N GLU A 210 4.47 -50.36 -35.75
CA GLU A 210 5.42 -50.93 -36.73
C GLU A 210 5.54 -50.03 -37.97
N ARG A 211 4.40 -49.59 -38.53
CA ARG A 211 4.39 -48.66 -39.67
C ARG A 211 5.02 -47.31 -39.34
N ARG A 212 4.86 -46.79 -38.13
CA ARG A 212 5.47 -45.53 -37.67
C ARG A 212 6.97 -45.64 -37.47
N GLU A 213 7.46 -46.78 -37.00
CA GLU A 213 8.90 -47.06 -36.86
C GLU A 213 9.57 -47.16 -38.24
N SER A 214 8.85 -47.69 -39.23
CA SER A 214 9.30 -47.77 -40.63
C SER A 214 9.31 -46.43 -41.40
N ARG A 215 8.98 -45.30 -40.77
CA ARG A 215 8.78 -44.00 -41.46
C ARG A 215 9.99 -43.45 -42.21
N ASN A 216 11.20 -43.90 -41.85
CA ASN A 216 12.45 -43.50 -42.51
C ASN A 216 12.85 -44.45 -43.65
N LEU A 217 12.09 -45.53 -43.89
CA LEU A 217 12.39 -46.51 -44.93
C LEU A 217 11.85 -46.06 -46.31
N PRO A 218 12.56 -46.40 -47.41
CA PRO A 218 12.09 -46.11 -48.76
C PRO A 218 10.80 -46.88 -49.06
N GLY A 219 9.82 -46.20 -49.67
CA GLY A 219 8.50 -46.75 -49.98
C GLY A 219 7.42 -46.46 -48.93
N TRP A 220 7.78 -45.86 -47.78
CA TRP A 220 6.81 -45.33 -46.84
C TRP A 220 6.14 -44.05 -47.38
N ASN A 221 4.84 -43.90 -47.14
CA ASN A 221 4.05 -42.75 -47.57
C ASN A 221 3.14 -42.28 -46.43
N PHE A 222 3.19 -40.98 -46.13
CA PHE A 222 2.43 -40.38 -45.04
C PHE A 222 0.91 -40.51 -45.24
N CYS A 223 0.37 -40.33 -46.46
CA CYS A 223 -1.08 -40.39 -46.71
C CYS A 223 -1.67 -41.77 -46.37
N HIS A 224 -0.95 -42.85 -46.69
CA HIS A 224 -1.37 -44.20 -46.31
C HIS A 224 -1.30 -44.42 -44.79
N TYR A 225 -0.23 -43.94 -44.16
CA TYR A 225 -0.10 -44.02 -42.70
C TYR A 225 -1.17 -43.17 -41.99
N PHE A 226 -1.48 -42.00 -42.51
CA PHE A 226 -2.53 -41.10 -42.04
C PHE A 226 -3.87 -41.81 -42.04
N LEU A 227 -4.28 -42.42 -43.16
CA LEU A 227 -5.55 -43.14 -43.25
C LEU A 227 -5.60 -44.32 -42.30
N LEU A 228 -4.48 -45.04 -42.13
CA LEU A 228 -4.37 -46.15 -41.17
C LEU A 228 -4.58 -45.67 -39.72
N GLN A 229 -3.88 -44.61 -39.30
CA GLN A 229 -4.03 -44.06 -37.95
C GLN A 229 -5.40 -43.36 -37.77
N GLU A 230 -5.99 -42.83 -38.83
CA GLU A 230 -7.34 -42.25 -38.81
C GLU A 230 -8.42 -43.31 -38.53
N GLU A 231 -8.25 -44.55 -38.99
CA GLU A 231 -9.18 -45.64 -38.65
C GLU A 231 -9.29 -45.86 -37.14
N LEU A 232 -8.17 -45.76 -36.42
CA LEU A 232 -8.17 -45.79 -34.96
C LEU A 232 -8.97 -44.61 -34.38
N ALA A 233 -8.78 -43.40 -34.93
CA ALA A 233 -9.52 -42.22 -34.51
C ALA A 233 -11.04 -42.38 -34.72
N PHE A 234 -11.49 -43.01 -35.82
CA PHE A 234 -12.91 -43.31 -36.00
C PHE A 234 -13.45 -44.29 -34.98
N VAL A 235 -12.72 -45.36 -34.67
CA VAL A 235 -13.18 -46.31 -33.65
C VAL A 235 -13.29 -45.63 -32.29
N LEU A 236 -12.32 -44.80 -31.91
CA LEU A 236 -12.38 -44.01 -30.69
C LEU A 236 -13.56 -43.02 -30.70
N GLN A 237 -13.83 -42.37 -31.84
CA GLN A 237 -15.01 -41.52 -32.03
C GLN A 237 -16.31 -42.32 -31.87
N MET A 238 -16.42 -43.53 -32.44
CA MET A 238 -17.59 -44.42 -32.32
C MET A 238 -17.86 -44.80 -30.86
N LEU A 239 -16.81 -44.99 -30.06
CA LEU A 239 -16.91 -45.31 -28.63
C LEU A 239 -17.20 -44.08 -27.74
N GLY A 240 -17.28 -42.88 -28.34
CA GLY A 240 -17.49 -41.61 -27.64
C GLY A 240 -16.22 -41.03 -26.99
N LEU A 241 -15.04 -41.58 -27.29
CA LEU A 241 -13.75 -41.15 -26.77
C LEU A 241 -13.12 -40.05 -27.64
N TYR A 242 -13.81 -38.92 -27.73
CA TYR A 242 -13.40 -37.81 -28.59
C TYR A 242 -12.06 -37.18 -28.19
N ASP A 243 -11.68 -37.25 -26.91
CA ASP A 243 -10.38 -36.79 -26.40
C ASP A 243 -9.23 -37.65 -26.92
N GLU A 244 -9.37 -38.99 -26.88
CA GLU A 244 -8.36 -39.89 -27.43
C GLU A 244 -8.33 -39.84 -28.96
N ALA A 245 -9.48 -39.69 -29.62
CA ALA A 245 -9.54 -39.50 -31.07
C ALA A 245 -8.85 -38.19 -31.51
N LEU A 246 -9.03 -37.11 -30.76
CA LEU A 246 -8.35 -35.83 -31.01
C LEU A 246 -6.82 -35.98 -30.91
N VAL A 247 -6.32 -36.73 -29.92
CA VAL A 247 -4.88 -37.00 -29.78
C VAL A 247 -4.32 -37.68 -31.04
N GLN A 248 -5.04 -38.61 -31.66
CA GLN A 248 -4.57 -39.25 -32.91
C GLN A 248 -4.39 -38.22 -34.04
N TYR A 249 -5.32 -37.28 -34.18
CA TYR A 249 -5.21 -36.21 -35.17
C TYR A 249 -4.09 -35.21 -34.83
N ASP A 250 -3.92 -34.86 -33.55
CA ASP A 250 -2.85 -33.97 -33.08
C ASP A 250 -1.45 -34.60 -33.31
N GLU A 251 -1.31 -35.92 -33.12
CA GLU A 251 -0.08 -36.64 -33.44
C GLU A 251 0.23 -36.64 -34.94
N LEU A 252 -0.79 -36.84 -35.79
CA LEU A 252 -0.64 -36.78 -37.24
C LEU A 252 -0.25 -35.37 -37.71
N ASP A 253 -0.84 -34.34 -37.13
CA ASP A 253 -0.54 -32.93 -37.41
C ASP A 253 0.93 -32.60 -37.09
N ALA A 254 1.36 -32.95 -35.88
CA ALA A 254 2.73 -32.77 -35.41
C ALA A 254 3.75 -33.57 -36.24
N LEU A 255 3.43 -34.82 -36.57
CA LEU A 255 4.31 -35.68 -37.37
C LEU A 255 4.50 -35.10 -38.79
N PHE A 256 3.42 -34.63 -39.42
CA PHE A 256 3.52 -34.00 -40.73
C PHE A 256 4.35 -32.72 -40.67
N THR A 257 4.07 -31.81 -39.73
CA THR A 257 4.85 -30.57 -39.57
C THR A 257 6.33 -30.86 -39.31
N GLN A 258 6.64 -31.91 -38.55
CA GLN A 258 8.02 -32.34 -38.33
C GLN A 258 8.72 -32.73 -39.66
N PHE A 259 8.03 -33.46 -40.55
CA PHE A 259 8.60 -33.78 -41.87
C PHE A 259 8.83 -32.55 -42.73
N VAL A 260 7.91 -31.57 -42.70
CA VAL A 260 8.08 -30.29 -43.42
C VAL A 260 9.25 -29.48 -42.87
N LEU A 261 9.40 -29.38 -41.54
CA LEU A 261 10.51 -28.64 -40.95
C LEU A 261 11.86 -29.31 -41.24
N ASN A 262 11.91 -30.64 -41.25
CA ASN A 262 13.12 -31.40 -41.53
C ASN A 262 13.58 -31.27 -43.00
N SER A 263 12.68 -30.96 -43.94
CA SER A 263 13.05 -30.77 -45.36
C SER A 263 13.95 -29.56 -45.59
N ILE A 264 14.09 -28.65 -44.63
CA ILE A 264 15.00 -27.50 -44.69
C ILE A 264 16.46 -27.93 -44.50
N ALA A 265 16.71 -28.96 -43.68
CA ALA A 265 18.04 -29.36 -43.22
C ALA A 265 18.54 -30.69 -43.79
N GLY A 266 17.67 -31.48 -44.45
CA GLY A 266 18.01 -32.81 -45.00
C GLY A 266 17.17 -33.17 -46.22
N ASP A 267 17.36 -34.39 -46.74
CA ASP A 267 16.68 -34.85 -47.95
C ASP A 267 15.16 -34.94 -47.77
N THR A 268 14.42 -34.27 -48.67
CA THR A 268 12.95 -34.29 -48.70
C THR A 268 12.43 -35.68 -49.10
N PRO A 269 11.57 -36.31 -48.29
CA PRO A 269 10.97 -37.59 -48.66
C PRO A 269 10.16 -37.50 -49.97
N ALA A 270 10.27 -38.50 -50.84
CA ALA A 270 9.62 -38.47 -52.15
C ALA A 270 8.09 -38.29 -52.10
N TRP A 271 7.43 -38.80 -51.05
CA TRP A 271 5.99 -38.61 -50.85
C TRP A 271 5.63 -37.15 -50.51
N LEU A 272 6.55 -36.38 -49.92
CA LEU A 272 6.30 -34.99 -49.52
C LEU A 272 6.28 -34.05 -50.75
N ASN A 273 7.01 -34.40 -51.81
CA ASN A 273 6.99 -33.67 -53.09
C ASN A 273 5.59 -33.64 -53.73
N LEU A 274 4.70 -34.58 -53.37
CA LEU A 274 3.31 -34.58 -53.82
C LEU A 274 2.53 -33.35 -53.34
N PHE A 275 2.95 -32.75 -52.22
CA PHE A 275 2.36 -31.53 -51.67
C PHE A 275 2.96 -30.24 -52.24
N GLN A 276 3.95 -30.33 -53.14
CA GLN A 276 4.57 -29.18 -53.82
C GLN A 276 3.83 -28.78 -55.12
N THR A 277 2.75 -29.48 -55.48
CA THR A 277 1.94 -29.16 -56.67
C THR A 277 1.31 -27.77 -56.56
N PRO A 278 1.20 -27.01 -57.67
CA PRO A 278 0.60 -25.67 -57.66
C PRO A 278 -0.84 -25.69 -57.16
N LEU A 279 -1.22 -24.65 -56.42
CA LEU A 279 -2.57 -24.52 -55.87
C LEU A 279 -3.58 -24.16 -56.97
N ASN A 280 -4.51 -25.09 -57.25
CA ASN A 280 -5.62 -24.89 -58.19
C ASN A 280 -6.97 -24.65 -57.50
N SER A 281 -7.07 -24.96 -56.20
CA SER A 281 -8.25 -24.76 -55.37
C SER A 281 -7.84 -24.35 -53.97
N TRP A 282 -8.67 -23.54 -53.32
CA TRP A 282 -8.44 -23.01 -51.97
C TRP A 282 -9.75 -22.89 -51.19
N ALA A 283 -10.60 -23.91 -51.31
CA ALA A 283 -11.78 -24.04 -50.47
C ALA A 283 -11.35 -24.00 -48.99
N GLY A 284 -12.05 -23.19 -48.20
CA GLY A 284 -11.78 -23.10 -46.76
C GLY A 284 -12.17 -24.38 -46.02
N VAL A 285 -11.83 -24.41 -44.73
CA VAL A 285 -12.30 -25.46 -43.81
C VAL A 285 -13.83 -25.45 -43.78
N ASN A 286 -14.46 -26.64 -43.76
CA ASN A 286 -15.90 -26.82 -43.56
C ASN A 286 -16.14 -27.63 -42.29
N LEU A 287 -16.90 -27.08 -41.34
CA LEU A 287 -17.23 -27.68 -40.05
C LEU A 287 -18.70 -28.13 -39.95
N SER A 288 -19.52 -27.74 -40.93
CA SER A 288 -20.96 -28.03 -40.96
C SER A 288 -21.28 -29.47 -41.40
N ASN A 289 -20.40 -30.08 -42.18
CA ASN A 289 -20.55 -31.44 -42.69
C ASN A 289 -19.69 -32.43 -41.90
N GLY A 290 -20.09 -33.70 -41.90
CA GLY A 290 -19.34 -34.79 -41.28
C GLY A 290 -18.00 -35.07 -41.97
N VAL A 291 -17.62 -36.35 -42.11
CA VAL A 291 -16.36 -36.71 -42.78
C VAL A 291 -16.45 -36.34 -44.28
N ASN A 292 -15.52 -35.52 -44.77
CA ASN A 292 -15.43 -35.23 -46.20
C ASN A 292 -14.83 -36.44 -46.96
N HIS A 293 -15.70 -37.27 -47.51
CA HIS A 293 -15.31 -38.50 -48.20
C HIS A 293 -14.55 -38.25 -49.51
N GLN A 294 -14.81 -37.13 -50.19
CA GLN A 294 -14.12 -36.79 -51.43
C GLN A 294 -12.64 -36.46 -51.17
N LEU A 295 -12.35 -35.63 -50.16
CA LEU A 295 -10.97 -35.34 -49.77
C LEU A 295 -10.26 -36.59 -49.24
N ARG A 296 -10.95 -37.44 -48.48
CA ARG A 296 -10.40 -38.72 -48.03
C ARG A 296 -10.04 -39.65 -49.19
N PHE A 297 -10.89 -39.73 -50.22
CA PHE A 297 -10.59 -40.50 -51.44
C PHE A 297 -9.36 -39.95 -52.16
N LEU A 298 -9.27 -38.62 -52.31
CA LEU A 298 -8.09 -37.97 -52.90
C LEU A 298 -6.81 -38.20 -52.07
N LEU A 299 -6.91 -38.30 -50.74
CA LEU A 299 -5.79 -38.63 -49.87
C LEU A 299 -5.31 -40.06 -50.11
N ALA A 300 -6.23 -41.01 -50.26
CA ALA A 300 -5.90 -42.41 -50.57
C ALA A 300 -5.18 -42.53 -51.93
N GLU A 301 -5.62 -41.74 -52.91
CA GLU A 301 -5.00 -41.63 -54.23
C GLU A 301 -3.71 -40.79 -54.24
N CYS A 302 -3.34 -40.17 -53.11
CA CYS A 302 -2.22 -39.24 -52.97
C CYS A 302 -2.26 -38.05 -53.95
N LYS A 303 -3.46 -37.50 -54.21
CA LYS A 303 -3.71 -36.39 -55.15
C LYS A 303 -4.15 -35.08 -54.49
N THR A 304 -4.16 -35.01 -53.16
CA THR A 304 -4.56 -33.80 -52.43
C THR A 304 -3.47 -32.74 -52.42
N SER A 305 -3.88 -31.46 -52.53
CA SER A 305 -2.99 -30.34 -52.25
C SER A 305 -2.67 -30.22 -50.75
N LEU A 306 -1.64 -29.44 -50.40
CA LEU A 306 -1.30 -29.17 -49.00
C LEU A 306 -2.46 -28.50 -48.25
N LEU A 307 -3.14 -27.55 -48.90
CA LEU A 307 -4.29 -26.85 -48.30
C LEU A 307 -5.45 -27.79 -48.05
N ASP A 308 -5.75 -28.70 -49.00
CA ASP A 308 -6.85 -29.66 -48.84
C ASP A 308 -6.59 -30.62 -47.68
N PHE A 309 -5.37 -31.15 -47.59
CA PHE A 309 -4.96 -32.05 -46.51
C PHE A 309 -5.03 -31.34 -45.14
N ARG A 310 -4.44 -30.15 -45.03
CA ARG A 310 -4.44 -29.36 -43.79
C ARG A 310 -5.86 -28.97 -43.37
N SER A 311 -6.69 -28.55 -44.33
CA SER A 311 -8.09 -28.22 -44.06
C SER A 311 -8.89 -29.44 -43.62
N TYR A 312 -8.67 -30.61 -44.24
CA TYR A 312 -9.28 -31.86 -43.81
C TYR A 312 -8.88 -32.22 -42.38
N LEU A 313 -7.58 -32.30 -42.09
CA LEU A 313 -7.08 -32.65 -40.77
C LEU A 313 -7.61 -31.70 -39.68
N PHE A 314 -7.54 -30.39 -39.93
CA PHE A 314 -8.05 -29.41 -38.98
C PHE A 314 -9.57 -29.51 -38.80
N SER A 315 -10.34 -29.78 -39.86
CA SER A 315 -11.79 -30.03 -39.75
C SER A 315 -12.11 -31.21 -38.82
N ARG A 316 -11.28 -32.28 -38.86
CA ARG A 316 -11.44 -33.45 -37.99
C ARG A 316 -11.11 -33.12 -36.53
N GLN A 317 -10.04 -32.37 -36.27
CA GLN A 317 -9.71 -31.87 -34.93
C GLN A 317 -10.85 -30.99 -34.39
N CYS A 318 -11.38 -30.08 -35.20
CA CYS A 318 -12.51 -29.22 -34.85
C CYS A 318 -13.75 -30.03 -34.52
N ALA A 319 -14.09 -31.05 -35.33
CA ALA A 319 -15.22 -31.92 -35.08
C ALA A 319 -15.12 -32.60 -33.71
N MET A 320 -13.94 -33.08 -33.31
CA MET A 320 -13.74 -33.70 -31.99
C MET A 320 -13.90 -32.68 -30.86
N LEU A 321 -13.34 -31.47 -31.01
CA LEU A 321 -13.47 -30.39 -30.02
C LEU A 321 -14.91 -29.90 -29.87
N LEU A 322 -15.66 -29.81 -30.96
CA LEU A 322 -17.09 -29.46 -30.94
C LEU A 322 -17.91 -30.54 -30.22
N LEU A 323 -17.63 -31.83 -30.48
CA LEU A 323 -18.24 -32.96 -29.75
C LEU A 323 -17.89 -32.95 -28.25
N LEU A 324 -16.68 -32.50 -27.89
CA LEU A 324 -16.25 -32.27 -26.51
C LEU A 324 -16.85 -30.99 -25.88
N LYS A 325 -17.66 -30.21 -26.61
CA LYS A 325 -18.21 -28.92 -26.20
C LYS A 325 -17.14 -27.88 -25.84
N LYS A 326 -16.04 -27.83 -26.61
CA LYS A 326 -14.92 -26.88 -26.44
C LYS A 326 -14.70 -25.99 -27.69
N PRO A 327 -15.68 -25.16 -28.09
CA PRO A 327 -15.54 -24.29 -29.26
C PRO A 327 -14.46 -23.21 -29.08
N TRP A 328 -14.22 -22.75 -27.85
CA TRP A 328 -13.15 -21.78 -27.56
C TRP A 328 -11.75 -22.32 -27.92
N GLU A 329 -11.54 -23.63 -27.78
CA GLU A 329 -10.27 -24.29 -28.12
C GLU A 329 -10.10 -24.38 -29.65
N VAL A 330 -11.21 -24.55 -30.39
CA VAL A 330 -11.21 -24.45 -31.86
C VAL A 330 -10.77 -23.05 -32.30
N ALA A 331 -11.34 -22.00 -31.70
CA ALA A 331 -10.94 -20.63 -31.98
C ALA A 331 -9.46 -20.36 -31.62
N GLN A 332 -8.99 -20.92 -30.49
CA GLN A 332 -7.59 -20.80 -30.07
C GLN A 332 -6.63 -21.44 -31.08
N ARG A 333 -6.93 -22.66 -31.55
CA ARG A 333 -6.06 -23.43 -32.46
C ARG A 333 -6.08 -22.90 -33.89
N CYS A 334 -7.19 -22.28 -34.33
CA CYS A 334 -7.36 -21.80 -35.72
C CYS A 334 -6.28 -20.82 -36.16
N LEU A 335 -5.92 -19.84 -35.31
CA LEU A 335 -4.91 -18.84 -35.67
C LEU A 335 -3.54 -19.49 -35.91
N SER A 336 -3.09 -20.36 -34.99
CA SER A 336 -1.84 -21.11 -35.15
C SER A 336 -1.88 -22.04 -36.36
N PHE A 337 -3.00 -22.72 -36.60
CA PHE A 337 -3.19 -23.60 -37.75
C PHE A 337 -2.98 -22.84 -39.07
N ILE A 338 -3.62 -21.67 -39.22
CA ILE A 338 -3.47 -20.84 -40.41
C ILE A 338 -2.00 -20.43 -40.57
N HIS A 339 -1.38 -19.82 -39.54
CA HIS A 339 0.00 -19.37 -39.64
C HIS A 339 1.01 -20.50 -39.94
N ASN A 340 0.86 -21.66 -39.30
CA ASN A 340 1.70 -22.83 -39.54
C ASN A 340 1.56 -23.31 -40.98
N THR A 341 0.33 -23.45 -41.48
CA THR A 341 0.08 -23.86 -42.87
C THR A 341 0.67 -22.87 -43.87
N LEU A 342 0.60 -21.57 -43.60
CA LEU A 342 1.23 -20.55 -44.47
C LEU A 342 2.75 -20.63 -44.46
N SER A 343 3.34 -20.93 -43.30
CA SER A 343 4.79 -21.17 -43.18
C SER A 343 5.20 -22.44 -43.93
N GLU A 344 4.40 -23.49 -43.88
CA GLU A 344 4.68 -24.76 -44.56
C GLU A 344 4.57 -24.62 -46.08
N LEU A 345 3.59 -23.88 -46.59
CA LEU A 345 3.52 -23.50 -48.01
C LEU A 345 4.79 -22.78 -48.46
N GLN A 346 5.36 -21.93 -47.59
CA GLN A 346 6.60 -21.21 -47.88
C GLN A 346 7.83 -22.13 -47.83
N ILE A 347 7.91 -23.03 -46.84
CA ILE A 347 9.01 -23.99 -46.70
C ILE A 347 9.06 -24.97 -47.86
N LEU A 348 7.90 -25.42 -48.33
CA LEU A 348 7.78 -26.35 -49.46
C LEU A 348 7.79 -25.65 -50.83
N GLU A 349 7.95 -24.33 -50.86
CA GLU A 349 8.02 -23.51 -52.09
C GLU A 349 6.82 -23.73 -53.05
N VAL A 350 5.62 -23.94 -52.49
CA VAL A 350 4.42 -24.23 -53.29
C VAL A 350 4.00 -23.00 -54.11
N GLN A 351 3.83 -23.17 -55.42
CA GLN A 351 3.33 -22.12 -56.29
C GLN A 351 1.88 -21.78 -55.93
N ARG A 352 1.64 -20.51 -55.60
CA ARG A 352 0.34 -20.00 -55.17
C ARG A 352 -0.09 -18.80 -56.01
N PRO A 353 -1.33 -18.78 -56.53
CA PRO A 353 -1.87 -17.58 -57.16
C PRO A 353 -2.00 -16.42 -56.16
N GLU A 354 -1.87 -15.18 -56.63
CA GLU A 354 -1.98 -14.00 -55.79
C GLU A 354 -3.39 -13.90 -55.18
N GLY A 355 -3.50 -13.73 -53.86
CA GLY A 355 -4.76 -13.68 -53.12
C GLY A 355 -5.39 -15.03 -52.74
N SER A 356 -4.93 -16.16 -53.29
CA SER A 356 -5.49 -17.50 -52.97
C SER A 356 -5.40 -17.85 -51.48
N VAL A 357 -4.25 -17.57 -50.87
CA VAL A 357 -3.98 -17.79 -49.45
C VAL A 357 -4.81 -16.88 -48.56
N GLU A 358 -5.02 -15.63 -48.97
CA GLU A 358 -5.86 -14.66 -48.27
C GLU A 358 -7.32 -15.12 -48.27
N CYS A 359 -7.84 -15.62 -49.40
CA CYS A 359 -9.16 -16.22 -49.49
C CYS A 359 -9.28 -17.42 -48.54
N TRP A 360 -8.34 -18.37 -48.61
CA TRP A 360 -8.36 -19.56 -47.75
C TRP A 360 -8.35 -19.22 -46.26
N ALA A 361 -7.44 -18.33 -45.84
CA ALA A 361 -7.31 -17.92 -44.44
C ALA A 361 -8.56 -17.20 -43.94
N PHE A 362 -9.17 -16.35 -44.80
CA PHE A 362 -10.43 -15.68 -44.49
C PHE A 362 -11.58 -16.68 -44.29
N LEU A 363 -11.73 -17.64 -45.21
CA LEU A 363 -12.78 -18.65 -45.14
C LEU A 363 -12.64 -19.53 -43.89
N CYS A 364 -11.41 -19.95 -43.55
CA CYS A 364 -11.14 -20.72 -42.33
C CYS A 364 -11.51 -19.94 -41.07
N ALA A 365 -11.15 -18.65 -41.02
CA ALA A 365 -11.49 -17.79 -39.88
C ALA A 365 -13.01 -17.63 -39.73
N LEU A 366 -13.73 -17.36 -40.82
CA LEU A 366 -15.19 -17.19 -40.78
C LEU A 366 -15.94 -18.48 -40.42
N GLU A 367 -15.53 -19.64 -40.94
CA GLU A 367 -16.16 -20.92 -40.60
C GLU A 367 -16.03 -21.22 -39.09
N VAL A 368 -14.82 -21.02 -38.53
CA VAL A 368 -14.60 -21.20 -37.09
C VAL A 368 -15.40 -20.18 -36.26
N LEU A 369 -15.47 -18.92 -36.70
CA LEU A 369 -16.28 -17.90 -36.04
C LEU A 369 -17.77 -18.27 -36.05
N GLN A 370 -18.30 -18.78 -37.17
CA GLN A 370 -19.68 -19.24 -37.29
C GLN A 370 -19.94 -20.46 -36.39
N ALA A 371 -19.04 -21.44 -36.35
CA ALA A 371 -19.14 -22.60 -35.46
C ALA A 371 -19.14 -22.18 -33.98
N CYS A 372 -18.28 -21.23 -33.60
CA CYS A 372 -18.24 -20.67 -32.24
C CYS A 372 -19.55 -19.95 -31.89
N GLN A 373 -20.10 -19.14 -32.80
CA GLN A 373 -21.38 -18.45 -32.60
C GLN A 373 -22.56 -19.42 -32.45
N LEU A 374 -22.65 -20.45 -33.28
CA LEU A 374 -23.70 -21.48 -33.18
C LEU A 374 -23.61 -22.23 -31.84
N SER A 375 -22.40 -22.54 -31.39
CA SER A 375 -22.19 -23.21 -30.11
C SER A 375 -22.43 -22.32 -28.89
N ALA A 376 -22.30 -20.99 -29.02
CA ALA A 376 -22.49 -20.04 -27.92
C ALA A 376 -23.93 -20.04 -27.39
N TYR A 377 -24.93 -20.35 -28.24
CA TYR A 377 -26.33 -20.50 -27.82
C TYR A 377 -26.58 -21.73 -26.93
N SER A 378 -25.64 -22.68 -26.87
CA SER A 378 -25.77 -23.93 -26.11
C SER A 378 -24.93 -23.95 -24.83
N ILE A 379 -24.15 -22.90 -24.52
CA ILE A 379 -23.22 -22.87 -23.39
C ILE A 379 -23.81 -22.05 -22.24
N ASP A 380 -24.16 -22.72 -21.14
CA ASP A 380 -24.66 -22.07 -19.91
C ASP A 380 -23.55 -21.46 -19.03
N ASN A 381 -22.27 -21.63 -19.40
CA ASN A 381 -21.12 -21.24 -18.58
C ASN A 381 -20.45 -19.94 -19.09
N ASN A 382 -20.62 -18.85 -18.35
CA ASN A 382 -20.04 -17.53 -18.66
C ASN A 382 -18.51 -17.56 -18.86
N GLN A 383 -17.77 -18.42 -18.14
CA GLN A 383 -16.31 -18.49 -18.27
C GLN A 383 -15.86 -19.02 -19.64
N GLN A 384 -16.61 -19.96 -20.23
CA GLN A 384 -16.29 -20.49 -21.56
C GLN A 384 -16.63 -19.47 -22.66
N LEU A 385 -17.65 -18.64 -22.44
CA LEU A 385 -18.01 -17.55 -23.34
C LEU A 385 -16.93 -16.44 -23.36
N ASP A 386 -16.38 -16.09 -22.19
CA ASP A 386 -15.27 -15.14 -22.07
C ASP A 386 -14.01 -15.65 -22.78
N LEU A 387 -13.67 -16.94 -22.60
CA LEU A 387 -12.55 -17.59 -23.30
C LEU A 387 -12.77 -17.65 -24.82
N CYS A 388 -14.00 -17.91 -25.26
CA CYS A 388 -14.34 -17.88 -26.67
C CYS A 388 -14.17 -16.47 -27.25
N SER A 389 -14.62 -15.44 -26.53
CA SER A 389 -14.45 -14.04 -26.92
C SER A 389 -12.97 -13.64 -27.02
N LEU A 390 -12.12 -14.13 -26.12
CA LEU A 390 -10.67 -13.92 -26.14
C LEU A 390 -10.01 -14.41 -27.43
N HIS A 391 -10.37 -15.60 -27.91
CA HIS A 391 -9.73 -16.22 -29.08
C HIS A 391 -10.39 -15.81 -30.41
N THR A 392 -11.69 -15.52 -30.40
CA THR A 392 -12.40 -15.02 -31.59
C THR A 392 -11.99 -13.59 -31.97
N ALA A 393 -11.54 -12.76 -31.01
CA ALA A 393 -11.04 -11.41 -31.30
C ALA A 393 -9.90 -11.39 -32.33
N SER A 394 -8.94 -12.31 -32.22
CA SER A 394 -7.84 -12.45 -33.18
C SER A 394 -8.30 -13.00 -34.53
N LEU A 395 -9.31 -13.86 -34.55
CA LEU A 395 -9.87 -14.38 -35.81
C LEU A 395 -10.64 -13.29 -36.57
N TRP A 396 -11.42 -12.46 -35.88
CA TRP A 396 -12.06 -11.29 -36.50
C TRP A 396 -11.03 -10.31 -37.07
N ALA A 397 -9.92 -10.10 -36.35
CA ALA A 397 -8.83 -9.26 -36.87
C ALA A 397 -8.16 -9.86 -38.10
N LEU A 398 -7.87 -11.17 -38.08
CA LEU A 398 -7.33 -11.89 -39.23
C LEU A 398 -8.28 -11.81 -40.44
N ALA A 399 -9.58 -12.04 -40.24
CA ALA A 399 -10.58 -11.94 -41.28
C ALA A 399 -10.62 -10.52 -41.88
N ARG A 400 -10.61 -9.48 -41.04
CA ARG A 400 -10.49 -8.08 -41.51
C ARG A 400 -9.22 -7.87 -42.33
N ASP A 401 -8.07 -8.30 -41.82
CA ASP A 401 -6.76 -8.06 -42.46
C ASP A 401 -6.68 -8.75 -43.83
N LYS A 402 -7.15 -10.00 -43.91
CA LYS A 402 -7.20 -10.77 -45.17
C LYS A 402 -8.21 -10.19 -46.15
N LEU A 403 -9.40 -9.79 -45.69
CA LEU A 403 -10.35 -9.08 -46.55
C LEU A 403 -9.78 -7.75 -47.05
N GLY A 404 -9.10 -6.99 -46.20
CA GLY A 404 -8.43 -5.74 -46.60
C GLY A 404 -7.31 -5.95 -47.62
N ALA A 405 -6.53 -7.02 -47.51
CA ALA A 405 -5.52 -7.39 -48.50
C ALA A 405 -6.17 -7.75 -49.85
N LEU A 406 -7.24 -8.54 -49.84
CA LEU A 406 -8.02 -8.87 -51.04
C LEU A 406 -8.65 -7.61 -51.66
N GLY A 407 -9.17 -6.70 -50.84
CA GLY A 407 -9.72 -5.42 -51.32
C GLY A 407 -8.69 -4.55 -52.03
N LYS A 408 -7.43 -4.54 -51.55
CA LYS A 408 -6.33 -3.85 -52.24
C LYS A 408 -6.00 -4.52 -53.57
N LEU A 409 -5.87 -5.85 -53.57
CA LEU A 409 -5.57 -6.64 -54.77
C LEU A 409 -6.63 -6.44 -55.86
N CYS A 410 -7.91 -6.50 -55.47
CA CYS A 410 -9.05 -6.39 -56.39
C CYS A 410 -9.47 -4.93 -56.70
N GLY A 411 -8.77 -3.92 -56.19
CA GLY A 411 -9.11 -2.51 -56.46
C GLY A 411 -10.41 -2.02 -55.78
N LEU A 412 -10.86 -2.68 -54.73
CA LEU A 412 -12.11 -2.39 -54.00
C LEU A 412 -11.95 -1.36 -52.87
N MET A 413 -10.72 -0.93 -52.58
CA MET A 413 -10.45 0.10 -51.57
C MET A 413 -11.11 1.46 -51.92
N PRO A 414 -11.39 2.30 -50.90
CA PRO A 414 -11.87 3.66 -51.12
C PRO A 414 -10.95 4.45 -52.06
N GLY A 415 -11.52 5.28 -52.94
CA GLY A 415 -10.75 6.11 -53.88
C GLY A 415 -10.23 5.40 -55.14
N ASN A 416 -10.28 4.07 -55.23
CA ASN A 416 -9.83 3.30 -56.40
C ASN A 416 -11.00 2.84 -57.28
N GLU A 417 -10.77 2.70 -58.58
CA GLU A 417 -11.67 1.99 -59.50
C GLU A 417 -10.99 0.69 -59.97
N PRO A 418 -11.71 -0.45 -59.99
CA PRO A 418 -11.12 -1.72 -60.37
C PRO A 418 -10.73 -1.71 -61.85
N THR A 419 -9.47 -1.99 -62.13
CA THR A 419 -8.96 -2.16 -63.49
C THR A 419 -9.42 -3.50 -64.11
N SER A 420 -9.34 -3.63 -65.43
CA SER A 420 -9.70 -4.89 -66.13
C SER A 420 -8.94 -6.10 -65.59
N GLU A 421 -7.65 -5.95 -65.30
CA GLU A 421 -6.80 -7.00 -64.71
C GLU A 421 -7.27 -7.42 -63.32
N GLN A 422 -7.71 -6.46 -62.50
CA GLN A 422 -8.24 -6.73 -61.17
C GLN A 422 -9.60 -7.43 -61.22
N LEU A 423 -10.46 -7.13 -62.20
CA LEU A 423 -11.71 -7.85 -62.41
C LEU A 423 -11.45 -9.32 -62.83
N HIS A 424 -10.48 -9.56 -63.72
CA HIS A 424 -10.04 -10.92 -64.05
C HIS A 424 -9.50 -11.65 -62.82
N THR A 425 -8.75 -10.95 -61.96
CA THR A 425 -8.27 -11.49 -60.68
C THR A 425 -9.43 -11.90 -59.77
N VAL A 426 -10.49 -11.07 -59.65
CA VAL A 426 -11.71 -11.41 -58.89
C VAL A 426 -12.36 -12.70 -59.42
N VAL A 427 -12.55 -12.82 -60.74
CA VAL A 427 -13.16 -14.00 -61.36
C VAL A 427 -12.33 -15.25 -61.07
N TYR A 428 -11.01 -15.15 -61.20
CA TYR A 428 -10.09 -16.25 -60.92
C TYR A 428 -10.13 -16.67 -59.43
N LEU A 429 -10.14 -15.69 -58.52
CA LEU A 429 -10.25 -15.92 -57.07
C LEU A 429 -11.56 -16.63 -56.70
N ILE A 430 -12.68 -16.20 -57.31
CA ILE A 430 -14.00 -16.80 -57.12
C ILE A 430 -14.03 -18.24 -57.62
N ALA A 431 -13.42 -18.53 -58.78
CA ALA A 431 -13.40 -19.86 -59.37
C ALA A 431 -12.66 -20.87 -58.48
N GLY A 432 -11.48 -20.52 -57.93
CA GLY A 432 -10.71 -21.45 -57.10
C GLY A 432 -11.24 -21.65 -55.67
N MET A 433 -12.17 -20.81 -55.20
CA MET A 433 -12.90 -21.08 -53.94
C MET A 433 -13.93 -22.22 -54.08
N GLY A 434 -14.35 -22.54 -55.30
CA GLY A 434 -15.43 -23.50 -55.57
C GLY A 434 -16.81 -22.97 -55.20
N ASP A 435 -17.82 -23.84 -55.26
CA ASP A 435 -19.21 -23.51 -54.93
C ASP A 435 -19.58 -23.96 -53.52
N ALA A 436 -20.44 -23.17 -52.86
CA ALA A 436 -20.95 -23.51 -51.54
C ALA A 436 -21.96 -24.65 -51.64
N GLU A 437 -21.87 -25.63 -50.73
CA GLU A 437 -22.92 -26.63 -50.59
C GLU A 437 -24.19 -26.00 -49.98
N PRO A 438 -25.39 -26.42 -50.41
CA PRO A 438 -26.64 -25.85 -49.92
C PRO A 438 -26.84 -26.09 -48.42
N GLN A 439 -26.74 -25.02 -47.61
CA GLN A 439 -26.98 -25.08 -46.16
C GLN A 439 -28.47 -25.28 -45.84
N LYS A 440 -28.78 -26.11 -44.83
CA LYS A 440 -30.15 -26.46 -44.42
C LYS A 440 -30.97 -25.28 -43.84
N GLU A 441 -30.35 -24.15 -43.50
CA GLU A 441 -30.98 -23.04 -42.76
C GLU A 441 -31.10 -21.70 -43.53
N GLY A 442 -30.79 -21.64 -44.83
CA GLY A 442 -30.96 -20.42 -45.63
C GLY A 442 -30.05 -19.23 -45.25
N LYS A 443 -29.02 -19.43 -44.42
CA LYS A 443 -27.96 -18.46 -44.17
C LYS A 443 -26.87 -18.57 -45.24
N ALA A 444 -26.36 -17.43 -45.69
CA ALA A 444 -25.24 -17.37 -46.65
C ALA A 444 -23.97 -17.98 -46.04
N SER A 445 -23.32 -18.88 -46.76
CA SER A 445 -22.07 -19.52 -46.34
C SER A 445 -20.91 -18.51 -46.30
N PRO A 446 -19.79 -18.82 -45.62
CA PRO A 446 -18.59 -17.99 -45.70
C PRO A 446 -18.09 -17.76 -47.13
N ILE A 447 -18.24 -18.76 -48.01
CA ILE A 447 -17.89 -18.67 -49.43
C ILE A 447 -18.79 -17.65 -50.13
N ASP A 448 -20.10 -17.72 -49.92
CA ASP A 448 -21.06 -16.80 -50.53
C ASP A 448 -20.79 -15.35 -50.10
N LYS A 449 -20.52 -15.14 -48.79
CA LYS A 449 -20.19 -13.81 -48.25
C LYS A 449 -18.94 -13.23 -48.88
N LEU A 450 -17.88 -14.03 -49.04
CA LEU A 450 -16.64 -13.57 -49.66
C LEU A 450 -16.83 -13.30 -51.17
N LYS A 451 -17.54 -14.18 -51.88
CA LYS A 451 -17.88 -13.96 -53.31
C LYS A 451 -18.65 -12.65 -53.49
N GLU A 452 -19.63 -12.37 -52.63
CA GLU A 452 -20.42 -11.14 -52.68
C GLU A 452 -19.57 -9.90 -52.38
N ALA A 453 -18.69 -9.97 -51.37
CA ALA A 453 -17.76 -8.88 -51.06
C ALA A 453 -16.79 -8.58 -52.20
N LEU A 454 -16.22 -9.59 -52.85
CA LEU A 454 -15.29 -9.36 -53.97
C LEU A 454 -15.99 -8.85 -55.22
N SER A 455 -17.29 -9.10 -55.36
CA SER A 455 -18.07 -8.72 -56.54
C SER A 455 -18.57 -7.27 -56.52
N SER A 456 -18.62 -6.62 -55.35
CA SER A 456 -19.15 -5.25 -55.22
C SER A 456 -18.36 -4.42 -54.20
N LYS A 457 -17.97 -3.21 -54.62
CA LYS A 457 -17.28 -2.23 -53.76
C LYS A 457 -18.13 -1.83 -52.54
N GLU A 458 -19.45 -1.74 -52.70
CA GLU A 458 -20.35 -1.39 -51.60
C GLU A 458 -20.46 -2.52 -50.58
N VAL A 459 -20.59 -3.77 -51.04
CA VAL A 459 -20.65 -4.95 -50.18
C VAL A 459 -19.31 -5.15 -49.47
N PHE A 460 -18.20 -5.00 -50.20
CA PHE A 460 -16.85 -5.00 -49.63
C PHE A 460 -16.72 -4.00 -48.48
N LYS A 461 -17.08 -2.72 -48.74
CA LYS A 461 -17.03 -1.65 -47.74
C LYS A 461 -17.85 -2.04 -46.50
N LYS A 462 -19.08 -2.53 -46.69
CA LYS A 462 -19.96 -2.94 -45.60
C LYS A 462 -19.35 -4.07 -44.76
N GLN A 463 -18.91 -5.16 -45.39
CA GLN A 463 -18.34 -6.32 -44.70
C GLN A 463 -17.00 -5.99 -44.02
N TYR A 464 -16.13 -5.21 -44.67
CA TYR A 464 -14.85 -4.79 -44.09
C TYR A 464 -15.05 -3.96 -42.82
N LEU A 465 -15.99 -2.99 -42.85
CA LEU A 465 -16.33 -2.19 -41.68
C LEU A 465 -16.97 -3.03 -40.57
N GLU A 466 -17.90 -3.93 -40.91
CA GLU A 466 -18.54 -4.83 -39.95
C GLU A 466 -17.50 -5.73 -39.23
N HIS A 467 -16.59 -6.35 -39.98
CA HIS A 467 -15.52 -7.16 -39.39
C HIS A 467 -14.55 -6.34 -38.54
N ALA A 468 -14.26 -5.10 -38.93
CA ALA A 468 -13.42 -4.20 -38.15
C ALA A 468 -14.08 -3.76 -36.84
N GLU A 469 -15.38 -3.46 -36.87
CA GLU A 469 -16.17 -3.14 -35.69
C GLU A 469 -16.28 -4.33 -34.74
N LEU A 470 -16.56 -5.53 -35.25
CA LEU A 470 -16.59 -6.77 -34.47
C LEU A 470 -15.22 -7.08 -33.85
N ALA A 471 -14.14 -6.99 -34.63
CA ALA A 471 -12.77 -7.18 -34.12
C ALA A 471 -12.44 -6.18 -33.00
N MET A 472 -12.65 -4.90 -33.25
CA MET A 472 -12.38 -3.83 -32.29
C MET A 472 -13.26 -3.95 -31.04
N GLY A 473 -14.56 -4.23 -31.21
CA GLY A 473 -15.52 -4.41 -30.13
C GLY A 473 -15.16 -5.61 -29.23
N THR A 474 -14.80 -6.73 -29.84
CA THR A 474 -14.37 -7.94 -29.11
C THR A 474 -13.06 -7.68 -28.35
N TYR A 475 -12.07 -7.00 -28.95
CA TYR A 475 -10.85 -6.62 -28.24
C TYR A 475 -11.10 -5.65 -27.08
N LYS A 476 -12.03 -4.71 -27.23
CA LYS A 476 -12.45 -3.82 -26.12
C LYS A 476 -13.11 -4.60 -25.00
N HIS A 477 -14.00 -5.54 -25.33
CA HIS A 477 -14.70 -6.39 -24.36
C HIS A 477 -13.71 -7.24 -23.54
N VAL A 478 -12.70 -7.81 -24.19
CA VAL A 478 -11.66 -8.64 -23.54
C VAL A 478 -10.55 -7.81 -22.88
N GLY A 479 -10.67 -6.47 -22.86
CA GLY A 479 -9.72 -5.57 -22.18
C GLY A 479 -8.40 -5.33 -22.93
N ARG A 480 -8.25 -5.83 -24.17
CA ARG A 480 -7.07 -5.65 -25.03
C ARG A 480 -7.15 -4.34 -25.84
N ILE A 481 -7.14 -3.21 -25.14
CA ILE A 481 -7.39 -1.88 -25.73
C ILE A 481 -6.35 -1.50 -26.80
N ARG A 482 -5.07 -1.86 -26.64
CA ARG A 482 -4.02 -1.56 -27.63
C ARG A 482 -4.33 -2.14 -29.01
N SER A 483 -4.77 -3.39 -29.07
CA SER A 483 -5.18 -4.05 -30.31
C SER A 483 -6.39 -3.34 -30.93
N ALA A 484 -7.36 -2.93 -30.11
CA ALA A 484 -8.50 -2.14 -30.58
C ALA A 484 -8.08 -0.76 -31.13
N ARG A 485 -7.09 -0.08 -30.51
CA ARG A 485 -6.57 1.21 -31.00
C ARG A 485 -5.80 1.06 -32.33
N LEU A 486 -5.08 -0.04 -32.51
CA LEU A 486 -4.39 -0.33 -33.77
C LEU A 486 -5.40 -0.48 -34.92
N ILE A 487 -6.47 -1.25 -34.71
CA ILE A 487 -7.57 -1.39 -35.69
C ILE A 487 -8.24 -0.03 -35.94
N GLY A 488 -8.48 0.74 -34.89
CA GLY A 488 -9.01 2.10 -35.00
C GLY A 488 -8.16 3.00 -35.89
N LYS A 489 -6.83 2.93 -35.79
CA LYS A 489 -5.91 3.69 -36.65
C LYS A 489 -6.00 3.27 -38.12
N GLU A 490 -6.12 1.98 -38.40
CA GLU A 490 -6.35 1.47 -39.76
C GLU A 490 -7.69 1.93 -40.33
N LEU A 491 -8.75 1.87 -39.52
CA LEU A 491 -10.07 2.40 -39.86
C LEU A 491 -10.02 3.91 -40.11
N ALA A 492 -9.21 4.65 -39.35
CA ALA A 492 -9.05 6.09 -39.58
C ALA A 492 -8.48 6.40 -40.96
N ARG A 493 -7.50 5.61 -41.43
CA ARG A 493 -6.98 5.73 -42.81
C ARG A 493 -8.07 5.42 -43.83
N PHE A 494 -8.82 4.35 -43.62
CA PHE A 494 -9.94 3.96 -44.49
C PHE A 494 -11.04 5.05 -44.57
N TYR A 495 -11.46 5.62 -43.45
CA TYR A 495 -12.40 6.74 -43.41
C TYR A 495 -11.82 8.03 -44.00
N GLY A 496 -10.52 8.28 -43.83
CA GLY A 496 -9.82 9.41 -44.43
C GLY A 496 -9.77 9.34 -45.97
N GLU A 497 -9.66 8.14 -46.54
CA GLU A 497 -9.76 7.90 -47.99
C GLU A 497 -11.21 8.01 -48.51
N LEU A 498 -12.21 7.68 -47.68
CA LEU A 498 -13.63 7.92 -47.97
C LEU A 498 -14.02 9.40 -47.90
N GLY A 499 -13.15 10.29 -47.41
CA GLY A 499 -13.45 11.70 -47.15
C GLY A 499 -14.21 11.94 -45.83
N GLU A 500 -14.49 10.89 -45.05
CA GLU A 500 -15.17 10.95 -43.75
C GLU A 500 -14.17 11.31 -42.63
N ASN A 501 -13.48 12.45 -42.76
CA ASN A 501 -12.39 12.86 -41.86
C ASN A 501 -12.81 12.98 -40.39
N GLN A 502 -14.08 13.32 -40.10
CA GLN A 502 -14.59 13.41 -38.72
C GLN A 502 -14.50 12.08 -37.97
N LYS A 503 -14.81 10.95 -38.64
CA LYS A 503 -14.71 9.61 -38.04
C LYS A 503 -13.25 9.21 -37.86
N ALA A 504 -12.40 9.55 -38.84
CA ALA A 504 -10.96 9.30 -38.76
C ALA A 504 -10.33 10.01 -37.55
N VAL A 505 -10.68 11.28 -37.32
CA VAL A 505 -10.21 12.06 -36.16
C VAL A 505 -10.59 11.36 -34.85
N ALA A 506 -11.82 10.88 -34.69
CA ALA A 506 -12.23 10.20 -33.45
C ALA A 506 -11.33 9.01 -33.10
N PHE A 507 -11.03 8.15 -34.09
CA PHE A 507 -10.13 7.01 -33.88
C PHE A 507 -8.67 7.42 -33.63
N LEU A 508 -8.16 8.42 -34.36
CA LEU A 508 -6.78 8.88 -34.20
C LEU A 508 -6.56 9.62 -32.87
N SER A 509 -7.51 10.43 -32.40
CA SER A 509 -7.45 11.09 -31.09
C SER A 509 -7.41 10.06 -29.95
N ASP A 510 -8.24 9.02 -30.04
CA ASP A 510 -8.27 7.91 -29.10
C ASP A 510 -6.94 7.13 -29.06
N ALA A 511 -6.34 6.89 -30.23
CA ALA A 511 -5.05 6.24 -30.36
C ALA A 511 -3.92 7.14 -29.83
N LEU A 512 -3.90 8.43 -30.20
CA LEU A 512 -2.92 9.41 -29.75
C LEU A 512 -2.90 9.49 -28.22
N LYS A 513 -4.07 9.64 -27.59
CA LYS A 513 -4.19 9.65 -26.12
C LYS A 513 -3.56 8.41 -25.49
N THR A 514 -3.87 7.23 -26.03
CA THR A 514 -3.31 5.96 -25.54
C THR A 514 -1.78 5.91 -25.69
N TYR A 515 -1.26 6.34 -26.84
CA TYR A 515 0.19 6.36 -27.08
C TYR A 515 0.92 7.38 -26.20
N MET A 516 0.32 8.54 -25.94
CA MET A 516 0.89 9.56 -25.06
C MET A 516 0.88 9.11 -23.59
N ASP A 517 -0.25 8.57 -23.12
CA ASP A 517 -0.41 8.06 -21.75
C ASP A 517 0.56 6.90 -21.44
N GLU A 518 0.86 6.06 -22.44
CA GLU A 518 1.76 4.91 -22.31
C GLU A 518 3.21 5.19 -22.74
N GLY A 519 3.53 6.40 -23.20
CA GLY A 519 4.89 6.80 -23.60
C GLY A 519 5.40 6.24 -24.94
N TRP A 520 4.51 5.84 -25.85
CA TRP A 520 4.85 5.42 -27.22
C TRP A 520 5.04 6.63 -28.16
N TYR A 521 6.04 7.46 -27.88
CA TYR A 521 6.20 8.77 -28.52
C TYR A 521 6.40 8.72 -30.05
N HIS A 522 7.07 7.69 -30.60
CA HIS A 522 7.18 7.52 -32.05
C HIS A 522 5.82 7.30 -32.73
N LEU A 523 4.99 6.44 -32.13
CA LEU A 523 3.63 6.17 -32.63
C LEU A 523 2.73 7.38 -32.46
N ALA A 524 2.88 8.11 -31.34
CA ALA A 524 2.18 9.36 -31.11
C ALA A 524 2.54 10.42 -32.17
N ALA A 525 3.84 10.63 -32.44
CA ALA A 525 4.31 11.57 -33.46
C ALA A 525 3.73 11.27 -34.86
N GLN A 526 3.73 10.00 -35.27
CA GLN A 526 3.11 9.60 -36.54
C GLN A 526 1.60 9.86 -36.54
N THR A 527 0.92 9.61 -35.41
CA THR A 527 -0.52 9.81 -35.27
C THR A 527 -0.88 11.30 -35.26
N GLN A 528 -0.04 12.17 -34.67
CA GLN A 528 -0.18 13.63 -34.74
C GLN A 528 -0.09 14.13 -36.19
N LEU A 529 0.86 13.63 -36.99
CA LEU A 529 0.98 13.98 -38.41
C LEU A 529 -0.24 13.53 -39.23
N GLU A 530 -0.81 12.37 -38.93
CA GLU A 530 -2.07 11.90 -39.54
C GLU A 530 -3.25 12.79 -39.14
N LEU A 531 -3.36 13.18 -37.86
CA LEU A 531 -4.38 14.12 -37.37
C LEU A 531 -4.27 15.50 -38.00
N ALA A 532 -3.06 16.04 -38.15
CA ALA A 532 -2.83 17.32 -38.81
C ALA A 532 -3.39 17.30 -40.24
N LYS A 533 -3.13 16.22 -41.01
CA LYS A 533 -3.70 16.07 -42.35
C LYS A 533 -5.24 16.06 -42.33
N CYS A 534 -5.86 15.40 -41.34
CA CYS A 534 -7.31 15.38 -41.19
C CYS A 534 -7.87 16.76 -40.86
N TYR A 535 -7.31 17.47 -39.88
CA TYR A 535 -7.78 18.82 -39.51
C TYR A 535 -7.60 19.83 -40.64
N LYS A 536 -6.49 19.75 -41.40
CA LYS A 536 -6.28 20.58 -42.59
C LYS A 536 -7.35 20.34 -43.66
N ARG A 537 -7.72 19.07 -43.90
CA ARG A 537 -8.79 18.71 -44.87
C ARG A 537 -10.19 19.12 -44.40
N MET A 538 -10.40 19.23 -43.09
CA MET A 538 -11.67 19.66 -42.50
C MET A 538 -11.78 21.18 -42.35
N ASP A 539 -10.71 21.93 -42.63
CA ASP A 539 -10.61 23.37 -42.39
C ASP A 539 -10.86 23.76 -40.91
N ASP A 540 -10.51 22.87 -39.97
CA ASP A 540 -10.62 23.12 -38.52
C ASP A 540 -9.39 23.89 -38.03
N VAL A 541 -9.42 25.22 -38.21
CA VAL A 541 -8.31 26.14 -37.88
C VAL A 541 -7.83 26.00 -36.44
N GLN A 542 -8.75 25.84 -35.48
CA GLN A 542 -8.42 25.75 -34.06
C GLN A 542 -7.60 24.49 -33.77
N LYS A 543 -8.15 23.31 -34.08
CA LYS A 543 -7.47 22.04 -33.79
C LYS A 543 -6.23 21.84 -34.66
N TYR A 544 -6.21 22.38 -35.88
CA TYR A 544 -5.02 22.39 -36.70
C TYR A 544 -3.89 23.18 -36.05
N THR A 545 -4.19 24.36 -35.48
CA THR A 545 -3.21 25.17 -34.77
C THR A 545 -2.64 24.43 -33.55
N GLU A 546 -3.50 23.80 -32.74
CA GLU A 546 -3.09 23.01 -31.57
C GLU A 546 -2.16 21.85 -31.95
N ILE A 547 -2.52 21.06 -32.96
CA ILE A 547 -1.72 19.91 -33.37
C ILE A 547 -0.40 20.35 -34.01
N CYS A 548 -0.38 21.46 -34.76
CA CYS A 548 0.86 22.03 -35.31
C CYS A 548 1.82 22.46 -34.20
N ALA A 549 1.29 23.09 -33.14
CA ALA A 549 2.08 23.45 -31.96
C ALA A 549 2.66 22.20 -31.27
N ALA A 550 1.86 21.14 -31.11
CA ALA A 550 2.32 19.87 -30.56
C ALA A 550 3.42 19.22 -31.43
N ILE A 551 3.23 19.14 -32.75
CA ILE A 551 4.20 18.55 -33.71
C ILE A 551 5.52 19.31 -33.72
N ALA A 552 5.48 20.65 -33.69
CA ALA A 552 6.69 21.48 -33.63
C ALA A 552 7.54 21.18 -32.38
N CYS A 553 6.88 20.79 -31.29
CA CYS A 553 7.50 20.46 -30.01
C CYS A 553 7.95 18.99 -29.87
N THR A 554 7.60 18.12 -30.82
CA THR A 554 7.95 16.69 -30.77
C THR A 554 9.41 16.48 -31.19
N ASP A 555 10.30 16.27 -30.22
CA ASP A 555 11.76 16.12 -30.38
C ASP A 555 12.20 14.93 -31.24
N ILE A 556 11.42 13.85 -31.28
CA ILE A 556 11.65 12.66 -32.11
C ILE A 556 11.56 12.96 -33.62
N LEU A 557 10.82 13.99 -34.01
CA LEU A 557 10.69 14.38 -35.40
C LEU A 557 11.91 15.18 -35.86
N HIS A 558 12.31 14.98 -37.12
CA HIS A 558 13.42 15.73 -37.70
C HIS A 558 13.15 17.25 -37.66
N ILE A 559 14.21 18.03 -37.44
CA ILE A 559 14.13 19.49 -37.24
C ILE A 559 13.44 20.22 -38.41
N THR A 560 13.56 19.71 -39.63
CA THR A 560 12.90 20.28 -40.81
C THR A 560 11.38 20.19 -40.70
N VAL A 561 10.84 19.02 -40.31
CA VAL A 561 9.40 18.81 -40.12
C VAL A 561 8.88 19.72 -39.02
N ARG A 562 9.60 19.79 -37.89
CA ARG A 562 9.24 20.65 -36.76
C ARG A 562 9.18 22.13 -37.15
N ASN A 563 10.15 22.61 -37.93
CA ASN A 563 10.15 23.98 -38.43
C ASN A 563 9.00 24.26 -39.41
N THR A 564 8.65 23.31 -40.28
CA THR A 564 7.51 23.47 -41.19
C THR A 564 6.20 23.64 -40.41
N TYR A 565 5.95 22.78 -39.42
CA TYR A 565 4.73 22.88 -38.60
C TYR A 565 4.75 24.07 -37.63
N PHE A 566 5.94 24.55 -37.23
CA PHE A 566 6.08 25.80 -36.47
C PHE A 566 5.65 27.02 -37.30
N GLU A 567 6.06 27.11 -38.57
CA GLU A 567 5.60 28.17 -39.48
C GLU A 567 4.10 28.07 -39.77
N GLU A 568 3.58 26.86 -40.00
CA GLU A 568 2.15 26.66 -40.19
C GLU A 568 1.34 27.04 -38.93
N MET A 569 1.84 26.73 -37.73
CA MET A 569 1.23 27.19 -36.47
C MET A 569 1.14 28.72 -36.44
N LEU A 570 2.25 29.43 -36.68
CA LEU A 570 2.26 30.91 -36.68
C LEU A 570 1.34 31.50 -37.76
N GLY A 571 1.25 30.86 -38.93
CA GLY A 571 0.34 31.25 -40.01
C GLY A 571 -1.13 31.12 -39.62
N TYR A 572 -1.53 29.94 -39.12
CA TYR A 572 -2.91 29.65 -38.74
C TYR A 572 -3.35 30.37 -37.45
N MET A 573 -2.42 30.67 -36.53
CA MET A 573 -2.71 31.51 -35.35
C MET A 573 -3.28 32.88 -35.74
N LYS A 574 -2.81 33.47 -36.85
CA LYS A 574 -3.32 34.76 -37.35
C LYS A 574 -4.76 34.67 -37.86
N MET A 575 -5.22 33.47 -38.23
CA MET A 575 -6.58 33.22 -38.71
C MET A 575 -7.57 32.98 -37.55
N LEU A 576 -7.11 32.89 -36.31
CA LEU A 576 -7.97 32.73 -35.14
C LEU A 576 -8.71 34.04 -34.82
N THR A 577 -10.03 34.02 -35.00
CA THR A 577 -10.94 35.16 -34.75
C THR A 577 -11.42 35.27 -33.30
N SER A 578 -11.18 34.25 -32.46
CA SER A 578 -11.58 34.27 -31.04
C SER A 578 -10.84 35.37 -30.25
N PRO A 579 -11.56 36.09 -29.36
CA PRO A 579 -10.95 37.05 -28.44
C PRO A 579 -10.20 36.37 -27.27
N GLN A 580 -10.55 35.11 -26.95
CA GLN A 580 -9.84 34.32 -25.93
C GLN A 580 -8.78 33.44 -26.59
N PRO A 581 -7.60 33.29 -25.95
CA PRO A 581 -6.57 32.38 -26.44
C PRO A 581 -7.05 30.93 -26.39
N LEU A 582 -6.62 30.15 -27.37
CA LEU A 582 -6.97 28.74 -27.50
C LEU A 582 -6.16 27.91 -26.48
N LEU A 583 -6.87 27.18 -25.62
CA LEU A 583 -6.28 26.44 -24.50
C LEU A 583 -5.66 25.11 -24.97
N THR A 584 -4.37 24.92 -24.74
CA THR A 584 -3.60 23.72 -25.07
C THR A 584 -2.93 23.15 -23.82
N GLU A 585 -2.65 21.84 -23.80
CA GLU A 585 -1.89 21.23 -22.70
C GLU A 585 -0.40 21.57 -22.77
N LEU A 586 0.19 21.92 -21.63
CA LEU A 586 1.58 22.37 -21.52
C LEU A 586 2.60 21.23 -21.68
N GLY A 587 2.27 20.02 -21.22
CA GLY A 587 3.21 18.92 -20.98
C GLY A 587 3.95 18.36 -22.20
N HIS A 588 3.60 18.77 -23.42
CA HIS A 588 4.26 18.35 -24.66
C HIS A 588 5.05 19.46 -25.35
N SER A 589 4.81 20.71 -24.97
CA SER A 589 5.47 21.89 -25.56
C SER A 589 6.50 22.51 -24.61
N PHE A 590 6.22 22.43 -23.32
CA PHE A 590 7.05 23.00 -22.27
C PHE A 590 7.19 22.00 -21.12
N ILE A 591 8.44 21.74 -20.71
CA ILE A 591 8.71 20.85 -19.56
C ILE A 591 9.11 21.72 -18.38
N ILE A 592 8.37 21.62 -17.26
CA ILE A 592 8.73 22.30 -16.02
C ILE A 592 9.93 21.56 -15.41
N LEU A 593 11.08 22.23 -15.31
CA LEU A 593 12.31 21.66 -14.73
C LEU A 593 12.37 21.92 -13.23
N SER A 594 12.04 23.13 -12.80
CA SER A 594 11.99 23.52 -11.40
C SER A 594 11.05 24.70 -11.15
N MET A 595 10.56 24.79 -9.92
CA MET A 595 9.78 25.92 -9.43
C MET A 595 10.19 26.21 -7.99
N GLU A 596 10.53 27.46 -7.69
CA GLU A 596 10.98 27.91 -6.37
C GLU A 596 10.18 29.14 -5.92
N VAL A 597 9.62 29.07 -4.72
CA VAL A 597 8.86 30.18 -4.12
C VAL A 597 9.79 30.98 -3.21
N ASN A 598 10.04 32.22 -3.58
CA ASN A 598 10.85 33.19 -2.85
C ASN A 598 9.97 34.29 -2.27
N VAL A 599 9.81 34.27 -0.93
CA VAL A 599 9.14 35.34 -0.18
C VAL A 599 10.21 36.31 0.30
N MET A 600 10.33 37.48 -0.35
CA MET A 600 11.42 38.42 -0.09
C MET A 600 11.41 38.96 1.35
N ASP A 601 10.22 39.17 1.93
CA ASP A 601 10.03 39.65 3.29
C ASP A 601 9.10 38.71 4.05
N LYS A 602 9.64 37.81 4.88
CA LYS A 602 8.81 36.84 5.64
C LYS A 602 7.75 37.49 6.55
N VAL A 603 7.83 38.80 6.79
CA VAL A 603 6.99 39.53 7.74
C VAL A 603 6.76 41.01 7.35
N VAL A 604 6.01 41.32 6.29
CA VAL A 604 5.46 42.69 6.10
C VAL A 604 4.10 42.64 5.39
N GLN A 605 3.19 43.53 5.80
CA GLN A 605 1.97 43.87 5.05
C GLN A 605 2.41 44.53 3.72
N ASP A 606 1.95 44.05 2.57
CA ASP A 606 2.45 44.39 1.21
C ASP A 606 3.72 43.65 0.73
N CYS A 607 3.95 42.40 1.17
CA CYS A 607 5.07 41.58 0.67
C CYS A 607 4.91 41.24 -0.83
N VAL A 608 6.02 41.31 -1.57
CA VAL A 608 6.12 40.78 -2.93
C VAL A 608 6.54 39.31 -2.86
N VAL A 609 5.69 38.43 -3.38
CA VAL A 609 6.02 37.00 -3.56
C VAL A 609 6.54 36.80 -4.97
N ASN A 610 7.71 36.17 -5.08
CA ASN A 610 8.34 35.82 -6.34
C ASN A 610 8.30 34.30 -6.51
N VAL A 611 7.85 33.82 -7.67
CA VAL A 611 7.99 32.41 -8.04
C VAL A 611 8.93 32.33 -9.24
N VAL A 612 10.11 31.77 -9.02
CA VAL A 612 11.11 31.54 -10.07
C VAL A 612 10.80 30.20 -10.72
N ILE A 613 10.58 30.20 -12.03
CA ILE A 613 10.22 29.01 -12.80
C ILE A 613 11.28 28.77 -13.86
N SER A 614 11.80 27.54 -13.92
CA SER A 614 12.63 27.05 -15.00
C SER A 614 11.82 26.12 -15.90
N VAL A 615 11.68 26.48 -17.17
CA VAL A 615 10.91 25.74 -18.18
C VAL A 615 11.79 25.45 -19.38
N GLN A 616 11.80 24.21 -19.84
CA GLN A 616 12.40 23.84 -21.12
C GLN A 616 11.36 23.98 -22.24
N SER A 617 11.60 24.91 -23.16
CA SER A 617 10.86 25.05 -24.40
C SER A 617 11.35 24.03 -25.42
N LEU A 618 10.43 23.24 -25.96
CA LEU A 618 10.69 22.29 -27.04
C LEU A 618 10.42 22.87 -28.42
N PHE A 619 10.11 24.16 -28.54
CA PHE A 619 10.01 24.80 -29.85
C PHE A 619 11.36 24.86 -30.57
N PRO A 620 11.40 24.71 -31.91
CA PRO A 620 12.64 24.72 -32.66
C PRO A 620 13.25 26.13 -32.82
N ARG A 621 12.45 27.18 -32.58
CA ARG A 621 12.83 28.60 -32.69
C ARG A 621 12.30 29.40 -31.51
N GLU A 622 12.80 30.62 -31.36
CA GLU A 622 12.32 31.54 -30.34
C GLU A 622 10.87 31.96 -30.59
N ILE A 623 10.13 32.17 -29.50
CA ILE A 623 8.70 32.52 -29.55
C ILE A 623 8.37 33.53 -28.46
N LYS A 624 7.49 34.49 -28.77
CA LYS A 624 7.08 35.55 -27.84
C LYS A 624 5.99 35.05 -26.89
N CYS A 625 6.28 35.09 -25.59
CA CYS A 625 5.32 34.85 -24.53
C CYS A 625 4.73 36.19 -24.09
N THR A 626 3.45 36.42 -24.37
CA THR A 626 2.77 37.69 -24.04
C THR A 626 2.32 37.77 -22.60
N GLY A 627 2.25 36.64 -21.89
CA GLY A 627 2.08 36.62 -20.44
C GLY A 627 2.25 35.23 -19.88
N ALA A 628 2.93 35.15 -18.73
CA ALA A 628 2.97 33.93 -17.92
C ALA A 628 2.22 34.19 -16.62
N TYR A 629 1.39 33.23 -16.21
CA TYR A 629 0.55 33.31 -15.02
C TYR A 629 0.61 32.02 -14.23
N ILE A 630 0.55 32.10 -12.91
CA ILE A 630 0.41 30.91 -12.07
C ILE A 630 -0.73 31.06 -11.09
N SER A 631 -1.65 30.10 -11.05
CA SER A 631 -2.78 30.14 -10.12
C SER A 631 -2.31 29.91 -8.68
N VAL A 632 -2.93 30.66 -7.76
CA VAL A 632 -2.69 30.54 -6.33
C VAL A 632 -4.02 30.50 -5.61
N GLU A 633 -4.16 29.51 -4.72
CA GLU A 633 -5.34 29.32 -3.90
C GLU A 633 -4.98 29.47 -2.42
N GLU A 634 -5.85 30.11 -1.66
CA GLU A 634 -5.69 30.29 -0.22
C GLU A 634 -6.22 29.05 0.51
N ILE A 635 -5.48 28.55 1.50
CA ILE A 635 -5.82 27.33 2.26
C ILE A 635 -5.90 27.62 3.76
N GLN A 636 -6.78 26.89 4.44
CA GLN A 636 -6.81 26.89 5.91
C GLN A 636 -5.58 26.12 6.43
N LYS A 637 -4.96 26.63 7.50
CA LYS A 637 -3.79 26.00 8.14
C LYS A 637 -4.10 24.52 8.45
N PRO A 638 -3.30 23.54 8.00
CA PRO A 638 -3.56 22.14 8.28
C PRO A 638 -3.57 21.90 9.79
N LEU A 639 -4.70 21.46 10.35
CA LEU A 639 -4.77 21.02 11.74
C LEU A 639 -3.92 19.74 11.89
N ALA A 640 -3.00 19.76 12.86
CA ALA A 640 -2.23 18.56 13.21
C ALA A 640 -3.19 17.39 13.52
N PRO A 641 -2.88 16.16 13.08
CA PRO A 641 -3.77 15.02 13.26
C PRO A 641 -3.92 14.68 14.74
N ASN A 642 -5.05 15.09 15.33
CA ASN A 642 -5.48 14.58 16.62
C ASN A 642 -5.73 13.07 16.49
N LYS A 643 -4.91 12.27 17.16
CA LYS A 643 -5.11 10.82 17.32
C LYS A 643 -6.42 10.56 18.05
N ARG A 644 -7.55 10.50 17.33
CA ARG A 644 -8.79 9.86 17.79
C ARG A 644 -9.07 8.66 16.90
N LYS A 645 -9.03 7.48 17.52
CA LYS A 645 -9.38 6.19 16.90
C LYS A 645 -10.83 6.22 16.43
N GLY A 646 -11.05 5.87 15.16
CA GLY A 646 -12.31 5.33 14.68
C GLY A 646 -13.16 6.26 13.83
N SER A 647 -12.78 6.47 12.56
CA SER A 647 -13.71 6.70 11.45
C SER A 647 -12.96 6.51 10.12
N LYS A 648 -13.49 5.68 9.22
CA LYS A 648 -13.01 5.54 7.84
C LYS A 648 -13.52 6.74 7.03
N VAL A 649 -12.77 7.82 7.03
CA VAL A 649 -12.84 8.87 6.01
C VAL A 649 -11.47 8.90 5.34
N SER A 650 -11.45 8.97 4.01
CA SER A 650 -10.25 9.00 3.18
C SER A 650 -9.30 10.12 3.63
N THR A 651 -8.25 9.75 4.34
CA THR A 651 -7.12 10.63 4.65
C THR A 651 -6.39 10.94 3.35
N GLU A 652 -6.59 12.15 2.81
CA GLU A 652 -5.58 12.77 1.95
C GLU A 652 -4.23 12.75 2.69
N PRO A 653 -3.12 12.44 2.00
CA PRO A 653 -1.81 12.46 2.64
C PRO A 653 -1.49 13.88 3.15
N PRO A 654 -0.76 14.02 4.26
CA PRO A 654 -0.37 15.33 4.76
C PRO A 654 0.45 16.05 3.68
N ILE A 655 -0.05 17.19 3.20
CA ILE A 655 0.62 18.04 2.20
C ILE A 655 1.96 18.47 2.80
N GLN A 656 3.07 17.95 2.28
CA GLN A 656 4.40 18.42 2.62
C GLN A 656 4.55 19.86 2.08
N LEU A 657 4.79 20.84 2.96
CA LEU A 657 5.12 22.20 2.55
C LEU A 657 6.52 22.22 1.92
N LEU A 658 6.58 22.03 0.60
CA LEU A 658 7.79 22.24 -0.19
C LEU A 658 7.85 23.71 -0.61
N SER A 659 9.00 24.36 -0.41
CA SER A 659 9.32 25.71 -0.91
C SER A 659 9.91 25.70 -2.32
N SER A 660 10.43 24.56 -2.76
CA SER A 660 10.93 24.32 -4.12
C SER A 660 10.57 22.91 -4.57
N ILE A 661 10.37 22.73 -5.89
CA ILE A 661 10.13 21.44 -6.53
C ILE A 661 11.05 21.34 -7.75
N THR A 662 11.65 20.17 -7.93
CA THR A 662 12.41 19.80 -9.13
C THR A 662 11.70 18.70 -9.93
N ILE A 663 12.12 18.48 -11.16
CA ILE A 663 11.57 17.43 -12.04
C ILE A 663 11.68 16.02 -11.43
N GLU A 664 12.63 15.77 -10.52
CA GLU A 664 12.76 14.48 -9.84
C GLU A 664 11.68 14.27 -8.78
N ASP A 665 11.28 15.33 -8.09
CA ASP A 665 10.23 15.31 -7.07
C ASP A 665 8.83 15.10 -7.68
N MET A 666 8.66 15.43 -8.96
CA MET A 666 7.41 15.20 -9.71
C MET A 666 7.23 13.76 -10.21
N LYS A 667 8.21 12.87 -10.03
CA LYS A 667 8.09 11.46 -10.42
C LYS A 667 7.13 10.71 -9.47
N PRO A 668 6.35 9.74 -9.96
CA PRO A 668 5.47 8.96 -9.10
C PRO A 668 6.26 8.21 -8.02
N HIS A 669 5.82 8.31 -6.76
CA HIS A 669 6.47 7.65 -5.61
C HIS A 669 6.51 6.12 -5.69
N ASP A 670 5.62 5.49 -6.47
CA ASP A 670 5.61 4.04 -6.68
C ASP A 670 6.48 3.67 -7.89
N PRO A 671 7.60 2.94 -7.70
CA PRO A 671 8.50 2.54 -8.79
C PRO A 671 7.81 1.65 -9.83
N SER A 672 6.74 0.94 -9.48
CA SER A 672 5.98 0.11 -10.41
C SER A 672 5.14 0.92 -11.42
N LEU A 673 4.97 2.22 -11.16
CA LEU A 673 4.33 3.18 -12.06
C LEU A 673 5.34 3.96 -12.90
N ALA A 674 6.64 3.78 -12.67
CA ALA A 674 7.67 4.41 -13.47
C ALA A 674 7.70 3.76 -14.87
N LEU A 675 7.75 4.60 -15.91
CA LEU A 675 7.83 4.13 -17.28
C LEU A 675 9.15 3.37 -17.51
N LEU A 676 9.09 2.20 -18.15
CA LEU A 676 10.29 1.48 -18.57
C LEU A 676 10.96 2.28 -19.70
N GLN A 677 12.18 2.75 -19.48
CA GLN A 677 12.98 3.42 -20.52
C GLN A 677 13.53 2.39 -21.52
N VAL A 678 12.72 2.09 -22.53
CA VAL A 678 13.04 1.14 -23.59
C VAL A 678 13.59 1.90 -24.80
N TYR A 679 14.68 1.41 -25.41
CA TYR A 679 15.26 2.02 -26.61
C TYR A 679 15.44 0.98 -27.72
N SER A 680 15.24 1.41 -28.97
CA SER A 680 15.56 0.62 -30.14
C SER A 680 17.07 0.53 -30.32
N TYR A 681 17.55 -0.69 -30.53
CA TYR A 681 18.95 -1.00 -30.78
C TYR A 681 19.03 -1.76 -32.10
N LEU A 682 19.66 -1.15 -33.10
CA LEU A 682 19.94 -1.80 -34.37
C LEU A 682 21.26 -2.54 -34.24
N ASP A 683 21.20 -3.86 -34.28
CA ASP A 683 22.36 -4.72 -34.35
C ASP A 683 22.82 -4.77 -35.80
N CYS A 684 23.95 -4.13 -36.10
CA CYS A 684 24.52 -4.10 -37.44
C CYS A 684 25.53 -5.24 -37.59
N LYS A 685 25.45 -5.96 -38.71
CA LYS A 685 26.46 -6.94 -39.11
C LYS A 685 27.79 -6.24 -39.38
N GLU A 686 28.87 -7.01 -39.49
CA GLU A 686 30.23 -6.51 -39.77
C GLU A 686 30.31 -5.67 -41.07
N ASP A 687 29.43 -5.93 -42.03
CA ASP A 687 29.29 -5.18 -43.29
C ASP A 687 28.47 -3.87 -43.16
N LYS A 688 28.11 -3.47 -41.94
CA LYS A 688 27.22 -2.33 -41.62
C LYS A 688 25.79 -2.47 -42.14
N SER A 689 25.39 -3.62 -42.67
CA SER A 689 23.99 -3.91 -42.92
C SER A 689 23.26 -4.17 -41.61
N ILE A 690 21.96 -3.86 -41.54
CA ILE A 690 21.16 -4.12 -40.34
C ILE A 690 20.96 -5.63 -40.24
N GLY A 691 21.50 -6.24 -39.18
CA GLY A 691 21.33 -7.65 -38.88
C GLY A 691 20.03 -7.93 -38.13
N SER A 692 19.77 -7.18 -37.05
CA SER A 692 18.50 -7.27 -36.32
C SER A 692 18.11 -5.93 -35.67
N ALA A 693 16.82 -5.72 -35.42
CA ALA A 693 16.31 -4.55 -34.72
C ALA A 693 15.70 -5.00 -33.37
N ASN A 694 16.37 -4.66 -32.29
CA ASN A 694 16.04 -5.09 -30.94
C ASN A 694 15.47 -3.95 -30.11
N VAL A 695 14.69 -4.32 -29.11
CA VAL A 695 14.08 -3.40 -28.14
C VAL A 695 14.71 -3.73 -26.78
N THR A 696 15.53 -2.83 -26.26
CA THR A 696 16.41 -3.12 -25.10
C THR A 696 16.09 -2.23 -23.91
N TYR A 697 16.26 -2.76 -22.70
CA TYR A 697 16.07 -2.06 -21.42
C TYR A 697 17.35 -2.19 -20.59
N LYS A 698 17.91 -1.06 -20.12
CA LYS A 698 19.22 -1.03 -19.44
C LYS A 698 19.21 -1.67 -18.04
N ASN A 699 18.06 -1.81 -17.39
CA ASN A 699 17.96 -2.25 -15.99
C ASN A 699 17.40 -3.68 -15.88
N ILE A 700 18.23 -4.69 -15.68
CA ILE A 700 17.77 -6.10 -15.65
C ILE A 700 17.01 -6.45 -14.35
N LYS A 701 16.96 -5.55 -13.35
CA LYS A 701 16.58 -5.87 -11.96
C LYS A 701 15.12 -5.65 -11.50
N PRO A 702 14.23 -4.83 -12.11
CA PRO A 702 12.86 -4.77 -11.61
C PRO A 702 12.03 -5.96 -12.14
N VAL A 703 11.16 -6.50 -11.28
CA VAL A 703 10.15 -7.49 -11.65
C VAL A 703 9.10 -6.80 -12.54
N VAL A 704 9.26 -6.92 -13.85
CA VAL A 704 8.28 -6.39 -14.82
C VAL A 704 7.01 -7.23 -14.72
N ARG A 705 5.91 -6.65 -14.24
CA ARG A 705 4.59 -7.28 -14.30
C ARG A 705 3.85 -6.76 -15.53
N ARG A 706 3.28 -7.65 -16.34
CA ARG A 706 2.37 -7.25 -17.43
C ARG A 706 1.22 -6.42 -16.85
N SER A 707 1.15 -5.15 -17.19
CA SER A 707 -0.02 -4.32 -16.94
C SER A 707 -1.09 -4.70 -17.97
N ASP A 708 -2.25 -5.12 -17.49
CA ASP A 708 -3.41 -5.31 -18.36
C ASP A 708 -3.87 -3.95 -18.90
N SER A 709 -4.11 -3.86 -20.22
CA SER A 709 -4.64 -2.66 -20.86
C SER A 709 -6.05 -2.28 -20.37
N ALA A 710 -6.73 -3.17 -19.65
CA ALA A 710 -8.00 -2.85 -18.98
C ALA A 710 -7.86 -1.78 -17.88
N LYS A 711 -6.66 -1.59 -17.31
CA LYS A 711 -6.40 -0.58 -16.25
C LYS A 711 -6.03 0.79 -16.84
N HIS A 712 -6.70 1.23 -17.90
CA HIS A 712 -6.61 2.62 -18.33
C HIS A 712 -7.05 3.53 -17.17
N ARG A 713 -6.10 4.28 -16.62
CA ARG A 713 -6.42 5.38 -15.72
C ARG A 713 -7.27 6.37 -16.52
N LYS A 714 -8.45 6.70 -16.02
CA LYS A 714 -9.21 7.82 -16.58
C LYS A 714 -8.31 9.06 -16.47
N ALA A 715 -7.86 9.60 -17.61
CA ALA A 715 -7.14 10.86 -17.62
C ALA A 715 -7.98 11.91 -16.89
N SER A 716 -7.38 12.58 -15.90
CA SER A 716 -8.00 13.74 -15.26
C SER A 716 -8.11 14.83 -16.31
N THR A 717 -9.32 15.30 -16.60
CA THR A 717 -9.52 16.45 -17.47
C THR A 717 -8.80 17.66 -16.86
N ASN A 718 -7.76 18.17 -17.51
CA ASN A 718 -7.03 19.37 -17.08
C ASN A 718 -7.89 20.61 -17.30
N MET A 719 -8.85 20.87 -16.41
CA MET A 719 -9.64 22.10 -16.42
C MET A 719 -8.81 23.26 -15.87
N LYS A 720 -9.00 24.46 -16.45
CA LYS A 720 -8.37 25.70 -15.97
C LYS A 720 -8.94 26.07 -14.59
N GLY A 721 -8.06 26.16 -13.60
CA GLY A 721 -8.41 26.62 -12.25
C GLY A 721 -8.68 28.12 -12.18
N ASP A 722 -8.83 28.64 -10.96
CA ASP A 722 -9.03 30.08 -10.74
C ASP A 722 -7.71 30.86 -10.81
N PHE A 723 -7.60 31.79 -11.76
CA PHE A 723 -6.45 32.68 -11.94
C PHE A 723 -6.68 34.10 -11.40
N SER A 724 -7.79 34.36 -10.69
CA SER A 724 -8.11 35.67 -10.07
C SER A 724 -7.01 36.17 -9.14
N LYS A 725 -6.33 35.24 -8.46
CA LYS A 725 -5.23 35.45 -7.51
C LYS A 725 -3.85 35.11 -8.10
N SER A 726 -3.68 35.10 -9.42
CA SER A 726 -2.44 34.64 -10.06
C SER A 726 -1.24 35.58 -9.90
N LEU A 727 -0.02 35.02 -9.85
CA LEU A 727 1.20 35.81 -10.07
C LEU A 727 1.46 35.92 -11.57
N SER A 728 1.94 37.08 -12.02
CA SER A 728 2.20 37.34 -13.44
C SER A 728 3.63 37.76 -13.72
N CYS A 729 4.08 37.50 -14.94
CA CYS A 729 5.31 38.05 -15.52
C CYS A 729 4.94 38.81 -16.80
N PRO A 730 5.52 40.01 -17.02
CA PRO A 730 5.34 40.76 -18.26
C PRO A 730 5.92 39.99 -19.46
N GLU A 731 5.63 40.47 -20.67
CA GLU A 731 6.07 39.87 -21.93
C GLU A 731 7.57 39.54 -21.97
N PHE A 732 7.92 38.33 -22.44
CA PHE A 732 9.30 37.91 -22.64
C PHE A 732 9.43 36.96 -23.85
N VAL A 733 10.65 36.87 -24.40
CA VAL A 733 10.96 35.96 -25.51
C VAL A 733 11.50 34.65 -24.95
N MET A 734 10.84 33.54 -25.27
CA MET A 734 11.32 32.19 -24.95
C MET A 734 12.24 31.68 -26.04
N LYS A 735 13.47 31.29 -25.66
CA LYS A 735 14.44 30.65 -26.55
C LYS A 735 14.25 29.13 -26.58
N PRO A 736 14.67 28.42 -27.63
CA PRO A 736 14.75 26.96 -27.61
C PRO A 736 15.60 26.46 -26.43
N GLY A 737 15.14 25.43 -25.72
CA GLY A 737 15.83 24.90 -24.54
C GLY A 737 15.40 25.55 -23.22
N VAL A 738 16.32 25.67 -22.27
CA VAL A 738 15.99 26.09 -20.89
C VAL A 738 15.80 27.61 -20.80
N ASN A 739 14.66 28.03 -20.24
CA ASN A 739 14.33 29.43 -19.96
C ASN A 739 13.97 29.58 -18.48
N THR A 740 14.39 30.69 -17.87
CA THR A 740 14.06 31.00 -16.47
C THR A 740 13.43 32.39 -16.40
N PHE A 741 12.30 32.49 -15.72
CA PHE A 741 11.57 33.75 -15.52
C PHE A 741 10.93 33.78 -14.13
N THR A 742 10.57 34.98 -13.68
CA THR A 742 10.05 35.22 -12.32
C THR A 742 8.65 35.81 -12.39
N LEU A 743 7.68 35.11 -11.80
CA LEU A 743 6.33 35.61 -11.61
C LEU A 743 6.26 36.39 -10.29
N THR A 744 5.60 37.55 -10.28
CA THR A 744 5.53 38.41 -9.09
C THR A 744 4.09 38.80 -8.76
N ARG A 745 3.77 38.92 -7.47
CA ARG A 745 2.51 39.52 -6.99
C ARG A 745 2.69 40.13 -5.62
N ARG A 746 1.99 41.23 -5.35
CA ARG A 746 1.85 41.80 -4.01
C ARG A 746 0.73 41.08 -3.25
N VAL A 747 1.04 40.58 -2.06
CA VAL A 747 0.09 39.90 -1.17
C VAL A 747 -0.23 40.82 0.00
N ASP A 748 -1.51 41.12 0.17
CA ASP A 748 -2.06 42.10 1.13
C ASP A 748 -2.64 41.44 2.41
N HIS A 749 -2.95 40.14 2.36
CA HIS A 749 -3.52 39.38 3.47
C HIS A 749 -2.54 38.33 4.02
N PRO A 750 -2.38 38.23 5.36
CA PRO A 750 -1.62 37.14 5.97
C PRO A 750 -2.39 35.82 5.87
N GLY A 751 -1.74 34.74 5.44
CA GLY A 751 -2.39 33.45 5.19
C GLY A 751 -1.45 32.37 4.63
N PHE A 752 -1.99 31.16 4.45
CA PHE A 752 -1.32 30.05 3.76
C PHE A 752 -1.83 29.95 2.33
N TYR A 753 -0.91 29.86 1.38
CA TYR A 753 -1.22 29.83 -0.05
C TYR A 753 -0.62 28.59 -0.70
N LYS A 754 -1.35 27.94 -1.61
CA LYS A 754 -0.88 26.85 -2.45
C LYS A 754 -0.76 27.28 -3.90
N VAL A 755 0.27 26.81 -4.57
CA VAL A 755 0.51 27.03 -6.01
C VAL A 755 -0.20 25.93 -6.81
N GLY A 756 -0.94 26.33 -7.85
CA GLY A 756 -1.78 25.44 -8.66
C GLY A 756 -1.19 25.10 -10.02
N GLN A 757 -1.63 25.81 -11.05
CA GLN A 757 -1.33 25.56 -12.46
C GLN A 757 -0.58 26.75 -13.08
N LEU A 758 0.39 26.46 -13.94
CA LEU A 758 1.09 27.43 -14.78
C LEU A 758 0.34 27.59 -16.11
N SER A 759 0.11 28.84 -16.52
CA SER A 759 -0.42 29.24 -17.82
C SER A 759 0.61 30.09 -18.55
N LEU A 760 0.93 29.71 -19.80
CA LEU A 760 1.81 30.45 -20.69
C LEU A 760 1.02 30.89 -21.93
N VAL A 761 0.86 32.20 -22.12
CA VAL A 761 0.18 32.78 -23.27
C VAL A 761 1.21 33.15 -24.34
N ILE A 762 1.02 32.62 -25.54
CA ILE A 762 1.90 32.75 -26.69
C ILE A 762 1.21 33.59 -27.75
N GLU A 763 1.86 34.68 -28.17
CA GLU A 763 1.36 35.60 -29.21
C GLU A 763 -0.13 36.00 -29.03
N GLU A 764 -0.60 36.11 -27.79
CA GLU A 764 -2.00 36.41 -27.40
C GLU A 764 -3.07 35.39 -27.84
N LYS A 765 -2.68 34.36 -28.60
CA LYS A 765 -3.61 33.47 -29.31
C LYS A 765 -3.62 32.03 -28.80
N LEU A 766 -2.51 31.54 -28.23
CA LEU A 766 -2.43 30.19 -27.65
C LEU A 766 -2.12 30.28 -26.16
N GLU A 767 -2.86 29.55 -25.33
CA GLU A 767 -2.62 29.45 -23.88
C GLU A 767 -2.24 28.01 -23.52
N PHE A 768 -1.02 27.79 -23.03
CA PHE A 768 -0.55 26.47 -22.58
C PHE A 768 -0.74 26.33 -21.06
N LEU A 769 -1.53 25.34 -20.64
CA LEU A 769 -1.86 25.12 -19.23
C LEU A 769 -1.21 23.84 -18.68
N SER A 770 -0.54 23.95 -17.54
CA SER A 770 0.04 22.80 -16.85
C SER A 770 -1.01 21.96 -16.13
N PRO A 771 -0.77 20.65 -15.93
CA PRO A 771 -1.51 19.89 -14.94
C PRO A 771 -1.26 20.48 -13.54
N ILE A 772 -2.11 20.12 -12.58
CA ILE A 772 -1.94 20.49 -11.17
C ILE A 772 -0.65 19.86 -10.64
N LEU A 773 0.22 20.67 -10.05
CA LEU A 773 1.50 20.22 -9.49
C LEU A 773 1.29 19.15 -8.40
N ASN A 774 2.06 18.07 -8.48
CA ASN A 774 2.08 17.01 -7.49
C ASN A 774 3.53 16.54 -7.27
N PRO A 775 4.14 16.73 -6.08
CA PRO A 775 3.57 17.35 -4.86
C PRO A 775 3.22 18.84 -5.03
N ARG A 776 2.40 19.40 -4.13
CA ARG A 776 1.94 20.80 -4.18
C ARG A 776 2.91 21.74 -3.46
N LEU A 777 3.26 22.86 -4.08
CA LEU A 777 4.03 23.96 -3.47
C LEU A 777 3.12 24.82 -2.57
N CYS A 778 3.60 25.19 -1.38
CA CYS A 778 2.86 26.05 -0.45
C CYS A 778 3.78 27.09 0.20
N TYR A 779 3.25 28.29 0.49
CA TYR A 779 3.98 29.36 1.19
C TYR A 779 3.10 30.09 2.22
N GLU A 780 3.73 30.72 3.22
CA GLU A 780 3.08 31.44 4.32
C GLU A 780 3.46 32.94 4.29
N VAL A 781 2.49 33.81 4.55
CA VAL A 781 2.67 35.25 4.75
C VAL A 781 2.28 35.60 6.19
N ALA A 782 3.22 36.08 7.02
CA ALA A 782 3.03 36.31 8.46
C ALA A 782 3.12 37.80 8.87
N LYS A 783 2.52 38.18 10.02
CA LYS A 783 2.57 39.53 10.64
C LYS A 783 3.17 39.44 12.05
N THR A 784 4.16 40.27 12.39
CA THR A 784 4.82 40.27 13.73
C THR A 784 4.47 41.54 14.51
N GLN A 785 3.80 41.40 15.66
CA GLN A 785 3.41 42.52 16.52
C GLN A 785 4.61 43.12 17.30
N PRO A 786 4.55 44.40 17.73
CA PRO A 786 5.57 45.02 18.58
C PRO A 786 5.65 44.33 19.95
N VAL A 787 6.86 44.19 20.50
CA VAL A 787 7.11 43.57 21.81
C VAL A 787 7.74 44.60 22.74
N ILE A 788 7.26 44.70 23.98
CA ILE A 788 7.83 45.54 25.02
C ILE A 788 8.60 44.65 26.01
N SER A 789 9.80 45.09 26.36
CA SER A 789 10.63 44.44 27.36
C SER A 789 11.22 45.49 28.29
N LEU A 790 11.56 45.08 29.51
CA LEU A 790 12.09 45.98 30.52
C LEU A 790 13.45 45.46 30.99
N ASN A 791 14.44 46.33 30.94
CA ASN A 791 15.81 46.01 31.33
C ASN A 791 16.13 46.69 32.65
N CYS A 792 16.22 45.89 33.71
CA CYS A 792 16.70 46.32 35.03
C CYS A 792 18.18 45.95 35.13
N GLY A 793 19.07 46.93 35.18
CA GLY A 793 20.51 46.66 35.25
C GLY A 793 20.99 45.97 36.54
N ARG A 794 20.16 45.94 37.61
CA ARG A 794 20.44 45.34 38.93
C ARG A 794 19.14 44.95 39.64
N ASP A 795 19.25 44.16 40.71
CA ASP A 795 18.14 43.90 41.63
C ASP A 795 17.62 45.20 42.24
N LEU A 796 16.31 45.44 42.14
CA LEU A 796 15.71 46.66 42.66
C LEU A 796 15.59 46.57 44.18
N LEU A 797 15.90 47.66 44.89
CA LEU A 797 15.82 47.77 46.34
C LEU A 797 14.70 48.71 46.79
N ALA A 798 13.89 48.29 47.76
CA ALA A 798 12.90 49.15 48.38
C ALA A 798 13.56 50.24 49.26
N GLY A 799 12.99 51.44 49.26
CA GLY A 799 13.49 52.61 49.98
C GLY A 799 14.60 53.39 49.26
N LEU A 800 15.00 53.00 48.05
CA LEU A 800 16.05 53.69 47.26
C LEU A 800 15.60 53.99 45.83
N ILE A 801 15.98 55.16 45.31
CA ILE A 801 15.73 55.58 43.92
C ILE A 801 16.69 54.83 42.98
N GLN A 802 16.17 54.23 41.91
CA GLN A 802 16.92 53.39 40.95
C GLN A 802 16.48 53.60 39.51
N ASP A 803 17.40 53.39 38.55
CA ASP A 803 17.15 53.55 37.11
C ASP A 803 16.72 52.23 36.45
N ILE A 804 15.75 52.28 35.54
CA ILE A 804 15.28 51.18 34.67
C ILE A 804 15.15 51.63 33.21
N GLU A 805 15.32 50.73 32.24
CA GLU A 805 15.20 51.02 30.80
C GLU A 805 14.04 50.22 30.18
N LEU A 806 13.04 50.90 29.61
CA LEU A 806 11.96 50.28 28.84
C LEU A 806 12.36 50.19 27.36
N VAL A 807 12.37 48.97 26.81
CA VAL A 807 12.83 48.67 25.46
C VAL A 807 11.64 48.18 24.61
N ILE A 808 11.30 48.94 23.57
CA ILE A 808 10.18 48.64 22.65
C ILE A 808 10.75 48.20 21.31
N SER A 809 10.47 46.97 20.89
CA SER A 809 10.83 46.44 19.57
C SER A 809 9.62 46.52 18.64
N THR A 810 9.72 47.30 17.55
CA THR A 810 8.55 47.70 16.73
C THR A 810 7.95 46.59 15.85
N GLY A 811 8.59 45.43 15.72
CA GLY A 811 8.11 44.34 14.86
C GLY A 811 7.93 44.81 13.42
N SER A 812 6.86 44.37 12.73
CA SER A 812 6.55 44.82 11.37
C SER A 812 5.72 46.12 11.31
N MET A 813 5.66 46.92 12.40
CA MET A 813 4.85 48.14 12.49
C MET A 813 5.72 49.41 12.46
N ARG A 814 5.22 50.45 11.77
CA ARG A 814 5.79 51.82 11.77
C ARG A 814 5.17 52.64 12.90
N ILE A 815 6.00 53.32 13.69
CA ILE A 815 5.56 54.24 14.75
C ILE A 815 5.59 55.68 14.22
N THR A 816 4.44 56.37 14.25
CA THR A 816 4.28 57.77 13.83
C THR A 816 4.36 58.73 15.01
N GLN A 817 4.57 60.02 14.73
CA GLN A 817 4.81 61.07 15.73
C GLN A 817 3.62 61.33 16.68
N ASP A 818 2.44 60.84 16.33
CA ASP A 818 1.18 61.05 17.07
C ASP A 818 0.93 59.98 18.16
N MET A 819 1.80 58.96 18.24
CA MET A 819 1.63 57.82 19.13
C MET A 819 2.16 58.12 20.54
N LYS A 820 1.27 58.07 21.54
CA LYS A 820 1.59 58.29 22.97
C LYS A 820 1.57 56.98 23.77
N LEU A 821 2.51 56.86 24.71
CA LEU A 821 2.64 55.75 25.66
C LEU A 821 2.22 56.22 27.05
N LYS A 822 1.33 55.49 27.73
CA LYS A 822 0.88 55.82 29.09
C LYS A 822 1.29 54.73 30.09
N LEU A 823 2.03 55.11 31.12
CA LEU A 823 2.55 54.25 32.18
C LEU A 823 1.81 54.51 33.50
N ARG A 824 1.38 53.43 34.18
CA ARG A 824 0.68 53.50 35.48
C ARG A 824 1.33 52.56 36.49
N ALA A 825 1.82 53.11 37.60
CA ALA A 825 2.46 52.39 38.68
C ALA A 825 1.47 51.94 39.78
N SER A 826 1.72 50.79 40.37
CA SER A 826 0.98 50.25 41.53
C SER A 826 1.18 51.07 42.81
N ARG A 827 0.33 50.84 43.83
CA ARG A 827 0.42 51.53 45.13
C ARG A 827 1.80 51.27 45.78
N GLY A 828 2.47 52.34 46.21
CA GLY A 828 3.80 52.27 46.82
C GLY A 828 4.97 52.38 45.82
N LEU A 829 4.71 52.41 44.52
CA LEU A 829 5.70 52.65 43.46
C LEU A 829 5.48 54.02 42.82
N THR A 830 6.54 54.81 42.68
CA THR A 830 6.54 56.06 41.91
C THR A 830 7.59 56.00 40.80
N ILE A 831 7.27 56.63 39.67
CA ILE A 831 8.08 56.64 38.44
C ILE A 831 8.36 58.07 37.98
N GLN A 832 9.52 58.29 37.36
CA GLN A 832 9.96 59.57 36.81
C GLN A 832 10.71 59.34 35.49
N LEU A 833 10.49 60.20 34.49
CA LEU A 833 11.32 60.22 33.27
C LEU A 833 12.65 60.94 33.56
N ASP A 834 13.75 60.51 32.96
CA ASP A 834 15.09 61.11 33.15
C ASP A 834 15.20 62.49 32.47
N ASP A 835 14.41 63.45 32.96
CA ASP A 835 14.40 64.86 32.59
C ASP A 835 14.53 65.71 33.87
N ALA A 836 15.32 66.80 33.79
CA ALA A 836 15.96 67.44 34.94
C ALA A 836 14.98 68.15 35.93
N GLU A 837 13.71 68.32 35.56
CA GLU A 837 12.70 69.03 36.36
C GLU A 837 11.46 68.20 36.76
N ALA A 838 11.43 66.89 36.46
CA ALA A 838 10.24 66.06 36.67
C ALA A 838 10.07 65.58 38.14
N VAL A 839 8.84 65.62 38.67
CA VAL A 839 8.48 65.04 39.99
C VAL A 839 8.15 63.55 39.84
N MET A 840 8.49 62.73 40.84
CA MET A 840 8.09 61.33 40.93
C MET A 840 6.56 61.19 41.02
N VAL A 841 5.94 60.55 40.02
CA VAL A 841 4.48 60.43 39.87
C VAL A 841 4.04 58.97 39.76
N LYS A 842 2.73 58.70 39.92
CA LYS A 842 2.15 57.36 39.75
C LYS A 842 1.70 57.06 38.33
N GLU A 843 1.38 58.10 37.54
CA GLU A 843 1.01 57.99 36.14
C GLU A 843 1.87 58.93 35.31
N LEU A 844 2.39 58.45 34.18
CA LEU A 844 3.25 59.19 33.27
C LEU A 844 2.77 58.96 31.82
N GLU A 845 2.60 60.02 31.04
CA GLU A 845 2.26 59.96 29.62
C GLU A 845 3.39 60.60 28.80
N THR A 846 3.91 59.90 27.78
CA THR A 846 5.05 60.35 26.97
C THR A 846 4.88 60.00 25.49
N SER A 847 5.40 60.83 24.59
CA SER A 847 5.39 60.61 23.14
C SER A 847 6.54 59.69 22.70
N LEU A 848 6.27 58.74 21.79
CA LEU A 848 7.30 57.86 21.24
C LEU A 848 8.02 58.52 20.04
N PRO A 849 9.35 58.33 19.87
CA PRO A 849 10.07 58.80 18.70
C PRO A 849 9.66 58.03 17.42
N THR A 850 9.55 58.73 16.29
CA THR A 850 9.21 58.14 14.98
C THR A 850 10.21 57.05 14.60
N CYS A 851 9.70 55.87 14.22
CA CYS A 851 10.54 54.69 14.04
C CYS A 851 10.05 53.77 12.91
N GLU A 852 10.97 53.33 12.06
CA GLU A 852 10.70 52.34 11.00
C GLU A 852 10.52 50.92 11.59
N PRO A 853 9.89 49.97 10.85
CA PRO A 853 9.76 48.58 11.26
C PRO A 853 11.11 47.93 11.62
N PHE A 854 11.08 46.95 12.54
CA PHE A 854 12.21 46.16 13.05
C PHE A 854 13.30 46.94 13.78
N LYS A 855 12.97 48.11 14.32
CA LYS A 855 13.88 48.93 15.13
C LYS A 855 13.49 48.91 16.60
N THR A 856 14.41 49.36 17.45
CA THR A 856 14.27 49.33 18.91
C THR A 856 14.31 50.75 19.48
N ILE A 857 13.33 51.08 20.32
CA ILE A 857 13.24 52.34 21.06
C ILE A 857 13.57 52.07 22.53
N LYS A 858 14.35 52.95 23.17
CA LYS A 858 14.76 52.84 24.58
C LYS A 858 14.32 54.07 25.36
N LEU A 859 13.62 53.88 26.48
CA LEU A 859 13.18 54.95 27.39
C LEU A 859 13.77 54.72 28.79
N ARG A 860 14.43 55.72 29.36
CA ARG A 860 15.02 55.64 30.71
C ARG A 860 14.07 56.22 31.76
N LEU A 861 13.84 55.47 32.83
CA LEU A 861 12.92 55.81 33.93
C LEU A 861 13.62 55.64 35.28
N LYS A 862 13.30 56.51 36.25
CA LYS A 862 13.66 56.38 37.67
C LYS A 862 12.48 55.83 38.45
N VAL A 863 12.73 54.90 39.36
CA VAL A 863 11.71 54.25 40.19
C VAL A 863 12.07 54.26 41.67
N LEU A 864 11.05 54.41 42.52
CA LEU A 864 11.16 54.34 43.98
C LEU A 864 10.00 53.51 44.55
N ALA A 865 10.33 52.47 45.31
CA ALA A 865 9.37 51.66 46.07
C ALA A 865 9.47 51.96 47.57
N GLU A 866 8.33 52.10 48.25
CA GLU A 866 8.26 52.31 49.70
C GLU A 866 8.65 51.05 50.49
N LEU A 867 9.43 51.17 51.57
CA LEU A 867 9.84 50.03 52.43
C LEU A 867 8.96 49.93 53.69
N PRO A 868 8.06 48.92 53.80
CA PRO A 868 7.22 48.72 54.98
C PRO A 868 8.00 48.06 56.13
N PRO A 869 7.47 48.08 57.37
CA PRO A 869 8.09 47.39 58.51
C PRO A 869 8.22 45.89 58.25
N LYS A 870 9.44 45.38 58.14
CA LYS A 870 9.70 44.00 57.69
C LYS A 870 11.05 43.49 58.18
N LYS A 871 11.08 42.27 58.74
CA LYS A 871 12.28 41.65 59.31
C LYS A 871 13.00 40.66 58.38
N ASP A 872 12.27 40.08 57.44
CA ASP A 872 12.72 39.00 56.56
C ASP A 872 13.22 39.51 55.20
N PRO A 873 14.03 38.72 54.47
CA PRO A 873 14.65 39.16 53.21
C PRO A 873 13.71 39.16 51.99
N SER A 874 12.40 38.88 52.13
CA SER A 874 11.55 38.66 50.96
C SER A 874 11.28 39.94 50.16
N SER A 875 11.29 39.83 48.83
CA SER A 875 11.05 40.93 47.89
C SER A 875 9.59 41.38 47.86
N MET A 876 9.37 42.65 47.53
CA MET A 876 8.07 43.27 47.31
C MET A 876 7.76 43.34 45.82
N GLU A 877 6.55 42.95 45.44
CA GLU A 877 6.12 42.97 44.04
C GLU A 877 5.31 44.23 43.74
N HIS A 878 5.72 44.98 42.72
CA HIS A 878 5.02 46.15 42.19
C HIS A 878 4.70 45.97 40.72
N LYS A 879 3.53 46.47 40.30
CA LYS A 879 3.06 46.38 38.91
C LYS A 879 3.25 47.71 38.18
N LEU A 880 3.77 47.67 36.97
CA LEU A 880 3.81 48.77 36.00
C LEU A 880 2.94 48.42 34.79
N SER A 881 1.78 49.08 34.66
CA SER A 881 0.87 48.92 33.53
C SER A 881 1.26 49.88 32.39
N VAL A 882 1.50 49.34 31.21
CA VAL A 882 1.90 50.06 29.99
C VAL A 882 0.76 50.01 28.98
N HIS A 883 0.14 51.16 28.72
CA HIS A 883 -0.90 51.30 27.71
C HIS A 883 -0.27 51.76 26.41
N CYS A 884 -0.35 50.89 25.39
CA CYS A 884 0.32 51.09 24.11
C CYS A 884 -0.63 51.69 23.06
N PRO A 885 -0.13 52.54 22.16
CA PRO A 885 -0.94 53.17 21.11
C PRO A 885 -1.46 52.18 20.05
N TRP A 886 -0.94 50.95 19.99
CA TRP A 886 -1.40 49.87 19.10
C TRP A 886 -2.40 48.90 19.74
N GLY A 887 -3.03 49.28 20.86
CA GLY A 887 -4.19 48.59 21.44
C GLY A 887 -3.88 47.44 22.41
N VAL A 888 -2.61 47.23 22.76
CA VAL A 888 -2.18 46.22 23.75
C VAL A 888 -1.91 46.90 25.09
N GLU A 889 -2.54 46.40 26.17
CA GLU A 889 -2.20 46.76 27.54
C GLU A 889 -1.27 45.68 28.11
N GLU A 890 0.00 46.03 28.37
CA GLU A 890 0.96 45.13 28.99
C GLU A 890 1.18 45.47 30.46
N SER A 891 1.46 44.45 31.26
CA SER A 891 1.61 44.56 32.71
C SER A 891 2.93 43.95 33.13
N ILE A 892 3.88 44.78 33.57
CA ILE A 892 5.23 44.36 33.92
C ILE A 892 5.36 44.30 35.45
N LEU A 893 5.89 43.20 35.98
CA LEU A 893 6.09 42.98 37.41
C LEU A 893 7.54 43.32 37.81
N LEU A 894 7.69 44.20 38.79
CA LEU A 894 8.95 44.65 39.36
C LEU A 894 9.10 44.13 40.79
N HIS A 895 10.24 43.52 41.09
CA HIS A 895 10.52 42.95 42.40
C HIS A 895 11.56 43.78 43.14
N PHE A 896 11.21 44.31 44.32
CA PHE A 896 12.06 45.17 45.15
C PHE A 896 12.46 44.45 46.45
N GLY A 897 13.74 44.11 46.61
CA GLY A 897 14.28 43.51 47.84
C GLY A 897 14.47 44.54 48.97
N PRO A 898 14.36 44.14 50.25
CA PRO A 898 14.73 45.01 51.37
C PRO A 898 16.26 45.17 51.46
N PRO A 899 16.77 46.35 51.86
CA PRO A 899 18.20 46.60 51.96
C PRO A 899 18.89 45.83 53.10
N VAL A 900 18.17 45.54 54.18
CA VAL A 900 18.66 44.84 55.37
C VAL A 900 17.60 43.88 55.92
N MET A 901 18.03 42.84 56.63
CA MET A 901 17.17 41.98 57.45
C MET A 901 17.63 41.95 58.90
N THR A 902 16.78 41.45 59.80
CA THR A 902 17.09 41.43 61.22
C THR A 902 16.69 40.13 61.91
N ASN A 903 17.49 39.70 62.89
CA ASN A 903 17.22 38.53 63.72
C ASN A 903 17.47 38.83 65.20
N MET A 904 16.71 38.20 66.10
CA MET A 904 16.77 38.42 67.54
C MET A 904 17.20 37.14 68.27
N LYS A 905 18.17 37.24 69.20
CA LYS A 905 18.57 36.17 70.11
C LYS A 905 18.37 36.58 71.57
N LEU A 906 17.83 35.67 72.38
CA LEU A 906 17.68 35.82 73.83
C LEU A 906 18.77 35.04 74.55
N HIS A 907 19.52 35.70 75.43
CA HIS A 907 20.57 35.10 76.25
C HIS A 907 20.19 35.14 77.74
N THR A 908 20.56 34.10 78.48
CA THR A 908 20.17 33.90 79.87
C THR A 908 21.38 33.71 80.77
N ALA A 909 21.45 34.48 81.85
CA ALA A 909 22.45 34.31 82.91
C ALA A 909 21.73 34.22 84.27
N LYS A 910 21.58 33.00 84.81
CA LYS A 910 20.67 32.71 85.93
C LYS A 910 19.26 33.25 85.63
N GLN A 911 18.83 34.32 86.29
CA GLN A 911 17.53 34.97 86.06
C GLN A 911 17.60 36.14 85.06
N ARG A 912 18.75 36.81 84.89
CA ARG A 912 18.94 37.97 84.01
C ARG A 912 18.81 37.59 82.53
N LYS A 913 18.25 38.50 81.72
CA LYS A 913 17.97 38.31 80.30
C LYS A 913 18.56 39.43 79.43
N PHE A 914 19.12 39.04 78.29
CA PHE A 914 19.74 39.96 77.33
C PHE A 914 19.21 39.69 75.92
N ILE A 915 18.82 40.75 75.21
CA ILE A 915 18.35 40.69 73.82
C ILE A 915 19.47 41.17 72.90
N GLN A 916 19.81 40.35 71.91
CA GLN A 916 20.73 40.70 70.84
C GLN A 916 19.94 40.80 69.52
N ILE A 917 19.95 41.97 68.87
CA ILE A 917 19.41 42.17 67.53
C ILE A 917 20.56 42.22 66.53
N ILE A 918 20.52 41.34 65.53
CA ILE A 918 21.54 41.21 64.49
C ILE A 918 20.92 41.78 63.21
N VAL A 919 21.48 42.87 62.69
CA VAL A 919 21.15 43.45 61.38
C VAL A 919 22.10 42.88 60.34
N THR A 920 21.56 42.26 59.31
CA THR A 920 22.32 41.68 58.20
C THR A 920 22.05 42.47 56.92
N GLY A 921 23.11 42.91 56.24
CA GLY A 921 22.98 43.59 54.95
C GLY A 921 22.65 42.59 53.84
N LEU A 922 21.71 42.96 52.97
CA LEU A 922 21.26 42.14 51.85
C LEU A 922 21.66 42.71 50.48
N THR A 923 22.29 43.88 50.49
CA THR A 923 22.66 44.60 49.28
C THR A 923 24.19 44.70 49.16
N ASN A 924 24.67 44.66 47.91
CA ASN A 924 26.07 44.93 47.60
C ASN A 924 26.46 46.40 47.80
N ARG A 925 25.48 47.32 47.93
CA ARG A 925 25.75 48.71 48.31
C ARG A 925 26.01 48.79 49.80
N LEU A 926 27.10 49.45 50.19
CA LEU A 926 27.39 49.69 51.60
C LEU A 926 26.38 50.69 52.19
N LEU A 927 25.76 50.32 53.30
CA LEU A 927 24.79 51.13 54.02
C LEU A 927 25.37 51.51 55.38
N GLN A 928 25.33 52.79 55.70
CA GLN A 928 25.69 53.28 57.02
C GLN A 928 24.46 53.24 57.94
N LEU A 929 24.54 52.51 59.05
CA LEU A 929 23.53 52.38 60.08
C LEU A 929 23.83 53.29 61.27
N PHE A 930 22.82 54.00 61.76
CA PHE A 930 22.94 54.84 62.95
C PHE A 930 21.60 54.94 63.71
N ASP A 931 21.67 55.36 64.97
CA ASP A 931 20.50 55.60 65.83
C ASP A 931 19.63 54.33 66.09
N PRO A 932 20.20 53.23 66.62
CA PRO A 932 19.45 52.01 66.90
C PRO A 932 18.60 52.16 68.18
N HIS A 933 17.29 51.95 68.04
CA HIS A 933 16.34 52.02 69.16
C HIS A 933 15.52 50.74 69.28
N LEU A 934 15.30 50.32 70.52
CA LEU A 934 14.43 49.19 70.86
C LEU A 934 13.41 49.65 71.91
N THR A 935 12.12 49.58 71.57
CA THR A 935 11.03 49.94 72.47
C THR A 935 10.09 48.76 72.70
N SER A 936 9.36 48.75 73.83
CA SER A 936 8.31 47.77 74.11
C SER A 936 6.94 48.39 73.80
N ASN A 937 6.09 47.63 73.09
CA ASN A 937 4.68 47.96 72.89
C ASN A 937 3.76 47.10 73.80
N THR A 938 4.32 46.48 74.84
CA THR A 938 3.61 45.58 75.77
C THR A 938 3.08 46.36 76.98
N SER A 939 1.94 45.95 77.54
CA SER A 939 1.34 46.58 78.74
C SER A 939 2.11 46.35 80.05
N MET A 940 3.19 45.56 80.04
CA MET A 940 4.04 45.27 81.19
C MET A 940 5.13 46.34 81.36
N ASN A 941 5.53 46.63 82.60
CA ASN A 941 6.65 47.53 82.89
C ASN A 941 7.99 46.83 82.58
N VAL A 942 8.44 46.97 81.33
CA VAL A 942 9.70 46.42 80.82
C VAL A 942 10.59 47.55 80.34
N ASN A 943 11.81 47.62 80.87
CA ASN A 943 12.83 48.58 80.45
C ASN A 943 13.95 47.87 79.68
N PHE A 944 14.43 48.50 78.60
CA PHE A 944 15.54 48.01 77.80
C PHE A 944 16.76 48.90 78.00
N LYS A 945 17.71 48.43 78.81
CA LYS A 945 18.97 49.13 79.02
C LYS A 945 19.93 48.84 77.86
N SER A 946 20.19 49.84 77.03
CA SER A 946 21.13 49.73 75.90
C SER A 946 22.54 49.42 76.41
N LEU A 947 23.14 48.37 75.86
CA LEU A 947 24.55 48.00 76.05
C LEU A 947 25.40 48.37 74.82
N ASN A 948 24.82 49.11 73.87
CA ASN A 948 25.50 49.57 72.66
C ASN A 948 26.47 50.72 72.99
N PRO A 949 27.62 50.84 72.30
CA PRO A 949 28.59 51.92 72.56
C PRO A 949 27.99 53.31 72.27
N THR A 950 28.17 54.25 73.19
CA THR A 950 27.54 55.60 73.18
C THR A 950 28.30 56.68 72.40
N THR A 951 29.47 56.38 71.81
CA THR A 951 30.34 57.39 71.15
C THR A 951 30.66 57.06 69.69
N GLY A 952 30.07 57.82 68.76
CA GLY A 952 30.61 58.13 67.41
C GLY A 952 30.89 57.00 66.40
N GLN A 953 30.60 55.73 66.70
CA GLN A 953 30.96 54.61 65.84
C GLN A 953 30.02 54.52 64.61
N GLN A 954 30.58 54.67 63.41
CA GLN A 954 29.85 54.47 62.15
C GLN A 954 29.76 52.97 61.84
N LEU A 955 28.57 52.40 61.94
CA LEU A 955 28.35 50.98 61.64
C LEU A 955 27.97 50.84 60.17
N VAL A 956 28.82 50.18 59.38
CA VAL A 956 28.58 49.94 57.96
C VAL A 956 28.17 48.49 57.73
N VAL A 957 27.11 48.29 56.98
CA VAL A 957 26.61 46.96 56.62
C VAL A 957 26.55 46.83 55.09
N GLY A 958 27.14 45.75 54.58
CA GLY A 958 27.03 45.31 53.20
C GLY A 958 26.50 43.88 53.12
N SER A 959 26.45 43.31 51.92
CA SER A 959 25.93 41.97 51.68
C SER A 959 26.58 40.91 52.58
N GLY A 960 25.76 40.24 53.39
CA GLY A 960 26.20 39.19 54.33
C GLY A 960 26.90 39.68 55.60
N MET A 961 27.15 40.99 55.75
CA MET A 961 27.75 41.55 56.97
C MET A 961 26.71 41.63 58.09
N ASN A 962 27.12 41.26 59.31
CA ASN A 962 26.27 41.28 60.49
C ASN A 962 26.72 42.36 61.48
N VAL A 963 25.79 43.22 61.88
CA VAL A 963 25.97 44.19 62.96
C VAL A 963 25.06 43.78 64.11
N SER A 964 25.61 43.63 65.31
CA SER A 964 24.84 43.23 66.50
C SER A 964 24.65 44.40 67.44
N PHE A 965 23.42 44.57 67.91
CA PHE A 965 23.04 45.49 68.98
C PHE A 965 22.52 44.69 70.18
N MET A 966 22.81 45.14 71.40
CA MET A 966 22.48 44.40 72.63
C MET A 966 21.80 45.29 73.68
N TRP A 967 20.78 44.73 74.34
CA TRP A 967 20.06 45.35 75.45
C TRP A 967 19.90 44.36 76.61
N GLU A 968 20.03 44.82 77.84
CA GLU A 968 19.60 44.10 79.04
C GLU A 968 18.10 44.34 79.27
N VAL A 969 17.37 43.26 79.57
CA VAL A 969 15.92 43.31 79.84
C VAL A 969 15.70 43.38 81.35
N GLU A 970 15.13 44.50 81.80
CA GLU A 970 14.72 44.70 83.19
C GLU A 970 13.19 44.59 83.25
N VAL A 971 12.68 43.51 83.85
CA VAL A 971 11.24 43.27 84.05
C VAL A 971 10.90 43.66 85.49
N GLY A 972 9.87 44.48 85.70
CA GLY A 972 9.39 44.89 87.05
C GLY A 972 8.87 43.72 87.90
N GLU A 973 8.52 43.98 89.17
CA GLU A 973 8.22 42.99 90.25
C GLU A 973 7.16 41.90 89.98
N ASP A 974 6.55 41.86 88.80
CA ASP A 974 5.55 40.87 88.38
C ASP A 974 6.21 39.64 87.71
N GLU A 975 7.19 39.03 88.40
CA GLU A 975 8.07 37.94 87.91
C GLU A 975 7.34 36.62 87.52
N LYS A 976 6.00 36.56 87.63
CA LYS A 976 5.19 35.35 87.36
C LYS A 976 4.41 35.38 86.05
N SER A 977 4.47 36.46 85.27
CA SER A 977 3.77 36.58 83.99
C SER A 977 4.49 35.85 82.85
N THR A 978 3.77 35.02 82.08
CA THR A 978 4.27 34.31 80.90
C THR A 978 3.93 35.01 79.58
N VAL A 979 3.52 36.29 79.62
CA VAL A 979 3.07 37.03 78.44
C VAL A 979 4.26 37.41 77.54
N PRO A 980 4.17 37.24 76.20
CA PRO A 980 5.21 37.65 75.25
C PRO A 980 5.50 39.15 75.31
N ILE A 981 6.77 39.55 75.34
CA ILE A 981 7.19 40.96 75.26
C ILE A 981 7.28 41.34 73.77
N LYS A 982 6.37 42.18 73.29
CA LYS A 982 6.37 42.73 71.93
C LYS A 982 7.32 43.92 71.83
N THR A 983 8.28 43.82 70.94
CA THR A 983 9.34 44.81 70.73
C THR A 983 9.23 45.47 69.35
N ASP A 984 9.65 46.73 69.26
CA ASP A 984 9.73 47.52 68.03
C ASP A 984 11.15 48.06 67.88
N PHE A 985 11.85 47.57 66.86
CA PHE A 985 13.21 47.96 66.53
C PHE A 985 13.21 48.87 65.31
N HIS A 986 13.94 49.99 65.41
CA HIS A 986 14.20 50.83 64.25
C HIS A 986 15.65 51.33 64.23
N VAL A 987 16.15 51.52 63.01
CA VAL A 987 17.49 52.03 62.74
C VAL A 987 17.46 52.87 61.46
N LYS A 988 18.19 53.98 61.45
CA LYS A 988 18.32 54.84 60.26
C LYS A 988 19.44 54.31 59.37
N TYR A 989 19.24 54.42 58.06
CA TYR A 989 20.24 54.01 57.07
C TYR A 989 20.36 55.01 55.90
N VAL A 990 21.59 55.16 55.41
CA VAL A 990 21.92 55.98 54.23
C VAL A 990 22.88 55.17 53.34
N PRO A 991 22.68 55.15 52.00
CA PRO A 991 23.65 54.55 51.09
C PRO A 991 24.93 55.40 51.02
N ILE A 992 26.09 54.73 51.06
CA ILE A 992 27.37 55.39 50.84
C ILE A 992 27.56 55.48 49.31
N ASN A 993 27.53 56.71 48.76
CA ASN A 993 27.82 56.93 47.34
C ASN A 993 29.33 57.12 47.14
N ASP A 994 29.94 56.40 46.19
CA ASP A 994 31.38 56.39 45.88
C ASP A 994 31.92 57.67 45.20
N THR A 995 31.24 58.81 45.31
CA THR A 995 31.67 60.08 44.71
C THR A 995 31.70 61.18 45.77
N GLU A 996 32.91 61.58 46.13
CA GLU A 996 33.22 62.80 46.88
C GLU A 996 32.64 64.03 46.17
N GLU A 997 32.26 65.05 46.96
CA GLU A 997 31.71 66.36 46.57
C GLU A 997 30.18 66.48 46.38
N SER A 998 29.48 66.78 47.48
CA SER A 998 28.60 67.97 47.54
C SER A 998 28.14 68.22 48.98
N THR A 999 28.73 69.25 49.57
CA THR A 999 28.35 69.86 50.84
C THR A 999 26.92 70.42 50.83
N LYS A 1000 26.23 70.25 51.96
CA LYS A 1000 25.00 70.96 52.39
C LYS A 1000 23.69 70.61 51.66
N SER A 1001 23.23 69.39 51.87
CA SER A 1001 21.83 69.13 52.29
C SER A 1001 21.86 67.84 53.11
N ASN A 1002 21.13 67.76 54.23
CA ASN A 1002 21.03 66.50 54.97
C ASN A 1002 20.47 65.45 54.01
N PRO A 1003 21.21 64.38 53.64
CA PRO A 1003 20.63 63.33 52.82
C PRO A 1003 19.42 62.78 53.58
N ALA A 1004 18.30 62.65 52.88
CA ALA A 1004 17.08 62.09 53.47
C ALA A 1004 17.40 60.69 54.01
N SER A 1005 17.52 60.57 55.33
CA SER A 1005 17.83 59.30 55.98
C SER A 1005 16.62 58.39 55.89
N ASN A 1006 16.79 57.18 55.37
CA ASN A 1006 15.73 56.19 55.36
C ASN A 1006 15.65 55.49 56.72
N ILE A 1007 14.46 55.02 57.10
CA ILE A 1007 14.22 54.34 58.37
C ILE A 1007 13.87 52.88 58.07
N TYR A 1008 14.64 51.96 58.64
CA TYR A 1008 14.29 50.55 58.69
C TYR A 1008 13.59 50.25 60.02
N ARG A 1009 12.47 49.53 59.97
CA ARG A 1009 11.65 49.19 61.15
C ARG A 1009 11.23 47.72 61.13
N CYS A 1010 11.23 47.06 62.28
CA CYS A 1010 10.78 45.68 62.41
C CYS A 1010 10.35 45.33 63.85
N ASN A 1011 9.60 44.24 64.02
CA ASN A 1011 9.00 43.84 65.29
C ASN A 1011 9.37 42.40 65.68
N PHE A 1012 9.66 42.18 66.97
CA PHE A 1012 9.95 40.85 67.54
C PHE A 1012 9.14 40.58 68.81
N ASP A 1013 8.76 39.31 69.01
CA ASP A 1013 8.09 38.85 70.22
C ASP A 1013 9.07 38.00 71.05
N VAL A 1014 9.32 38.38 72.30
CA VAL A 1014 10.17 37.64 73.24
C VAL A 1014 9.28 36.77 74.13
N THR A 1015 9.36 35.46 73.94
CA THR A 1015 8.62 34.44 74.71
C THR A 1015 9.56 33.63 75.60
N ASP A 1016 9.01 32.90 76.58
CA ASP A 1016 9.74 31.92 77.38
C ASP A 1016 11.02 32.44 78.08
N TYR A 1017 10.99 33.70 78.52
CA TYR A 1017 12.13 34.37 79.14
C TYR A 1017 12.28 34.07 80.64
N LEU A 1018 11.50 33.15 81.21
CA LEU A 1018 11.64 32.72 82.61
C LEU A 1018 12.54 31.48 82.70
N THR A 1019 13.52 31.50 83.59
CA THR A 1019 14.43 30.36 83.81
C THR A 1019 13.76 29.32 84.71
N LEU A 1020 13.39 28.17 84.15
CA LEU A 1020 12.65 27.10 84.83
C LEU A 1020 13.58 26.10 85.55
N PHE A 1021 14.70 25.73 84.91
CA PHE A 1021 15.62 24.72 85.43
C PHE A 1021 17.07 25.18 85.36
N THR A 1022 17.84 24.80 86.37
CA THR A 1022 19.30 24.97 86.38
C THR A 1022 19.96 23.59 86.36
N VAL A 1023 20.91 23.42 85.44
CA VAL A 1023 21.72 22.21 85.32
C VAL A 1023 23.13 22.49 85.81
N SER A 1024 23.63 21.62 86.68
CA SER A 1024 25.00 21.67 87.19
C SER A 1024 25.61 20.28 87.14
N SER A 1025 26.84 20.17 86.65
CA SER A 1025 27.56 18.91 86.50
C SER A 1025 28.95 19.00 87.12
N ARG A 1026 29.51 17.90 87.60
CA ARG A 1026 30.91 17.76 88.03
C ARG A 1026 31.42 16.34 87.82
N VAL A 1027 32.74 16.14 87.69
CA VAL A 1027 33.37 14.82 87.44
C VAL A 1027 34.38 14.50 88.55
N GLU A 1028 34.34 13.28 89.08
CA GLU A 1028 35.24 12.76 90.13
C GLU A 1028 35.81 11.37 89.73
N ALA A 1029 36.92 10.91 90.31
CA ALA A 1029 37.62 9.67 89.92
C ALA A 1029 36.97 8.38 90.45
N GLY A 1030 36.99 7.28 89.66
CA GLY A 1030 36.41 5.98 90.02
C GLY A 1030 37.38 5.02 90.73
N GLY A 1031 36.87 4.24 91.70
CA GLY A 1031 37.61 3.53 92.77
C GLY A 1031 38.69 2.48 92.40
N GLY A 1032 39.08 2.34 91.13
CA GLY A 1032 40.20 1.48 90.68
C GLY A 1032 41.48 2.23 90.26
N GLY A 1033 41.48 3.57 90.25
CA GLY A 1033 42.57 4.39 89.65
C GLY A 1033 43.17 5.51 90.52
N GLY A 1034 42.90 5.55 91.83
CA GLY A 1034 43.37 6.60 92.77
C GLY A 1034 42.48 7.85 92.86
N GLU A 1035 42.84 8.83 93.70
CA GLU A 1035 42.01 10.02 94.02
C GLU A 1035 41.82 11.04 92.88
N PHE A 1036 42.57 10.94 91.77
CA PHE A 1036 42.58 11.94 90.68
C PHE A 1036 42.09 11.37 89.34
N CYS A 1037 41.34 12.18 88.56
CA CYS A 1037 40.91 11.80 87.21
C CYS A 1037 42.10 11.65 86.27
N ARG A 1038 42.23 10.50 85.62
CA ARG A 1038 43.32 10.19 84.67
C ARG A 1038 42.78 9.79 83.30
N ALA A 1039 43.50 10.19 82.25
CA ALA A 1039 43.18 9.80 80.89
C ALA A 1039 43.18 8.26 80.79
N GLY A 1040 42.12 7.70 80.20
CA GLY A 1040 41.92 6.25 80.07
C GLY A 1040 41.41 5.53 81.33
N SER A 1041 41.20 6.24 82.45
CA SER A 1041 40.62 5.67 83.68
C SER A 1041 39.15 6.07 83.84
N MET A 1042 38.35 5.17 84.42
CA MET A 1042 36.93 5.42 84.66
C MET A 1042 36.72 6.47 85.76
N CYS A 1043 35.87 7.45 85.48
CA CYS A 1043 35.44 8.54 86.35
C CYS A 1043 33.90 8.58 86.43
N HIS A 1044 33.37 9.29 87.41
CA HIS A 1044 31.93 9.47 87.61
C HIS A 1044 31.53 10.93 87.38
N LEU A 1045 30.66 11.17 86.39
CA LEU A 1045 29.98 12.44 86.13
C LEU A 1045 28.71 12.52 86.98
N TYR A 1046 28.72 13.42 87.95
CA TYR A 1046 27.55 13.76 88.75
C TYR A 1046 26.79 14.90 88.07
N LEU A 1047 25.67 14.55 87.45
CA LEU A 1047 24.72 15.50 86.91
C LEU A 1047 23.66 15.82 87.96
N THR A 1048 23.37 17.10 88.13
CA THR A 1048 22.35 17.60 89.05
C THR A 1048 21.43 18.58 88.33
N VAL A 1049 20.12 18.28 88.36
CA VAL A 1049 19.08 19.15 87.82
C VAL A 1049 18.29 19.73 88.99
N THR A 1050 18.19 21.06 89.03
CA THR A 1050 17.48 21.80 90.07
C THR A 1050 16.34 22.60 89.44
N ARG A 1051 15.15 22.50 90.03
CA ARG A 1051 13.98 23.29 89.63
C ARG A 1051 14.02 24.68 90.29
N MET A 1052 13.92 25.74 89.49
CA MET A 1052 14.00 27.14 90.00
C MET A 1052 12.64 27.70 90.39
N LEU A 1053 11.54 27.18 89.82
CA LEU A 1053 10.17 27.63 90.06
C LEU A 1053 9.27 26.42 90.33
N TYR A 1054 8.65 26.38 91.52
CA TYR A 1054 7.69 25.33 91.90
C TYR A 1054 6.31 25.64 91.30
N THR A 1055 5.79 24.75 90.45
CA THR A 1055 4.39 24.80 90.00
C THR A 1055 3.59 23.68 90.70
N PRO A 1056 2.56 24.02 91.51
CA PRO A 1056 1.77 23.04 92.25
C PRO A 1056 0.85 22.24 91.29
N ASN A 1057 0.94 20.90 91.36
CA ASN A 1057 0.16 19.89 90.60
C ASN A 1057 0.24 19.91 89.05
N PRO A 1058 1.32 19.42 88.44
CA PRO A 1058 1.31 18.96 87.06
C PRO A 1058 0.86 17.48 86.97
N ASN A 1059 -0.28 17.19 86.32
CA ASN A 1059 -0.73 15.83 85.99
C ASN A 1059 -0.70 15.63 84.45
N PRO A 1060 0.07 14.68 83.90
CA PRO A 1060 1.08 13.86 84.57
C PRO A 1060 2.32 14.70 84.95
N PRO A 1061 3.07 14.26 85.97
CA PRO A 1061 4.27 14.97 86.41
C PRO A 1061 5.35 15.04 85.31
N PRO A 1062 6.13 16.15 85.24
CA PRO A 1062 7.09 16.36 84.17
C PRO A 1062 8.27 15.40 84.32
N GLN A 1063 8.22 14.31 83.57
CA GLN A 1063 9.39 13.47 83.34
C GLN A 1063 10.35 14.27 82.45
N LEU A 1064 11.57 14.45 82.91
CA LEU A 1064 12.61 15.13 82.15
C LEU A 1064 13.58 14.07 81.65
N MET A 1065 13.94 14.14 80.38
CA MET A 1065 15.07 13.39 79.85
C MET A 1065 16.28 14.30 79.87
N TYR A 1066 17.34 13.85 80.56
CA TYR A 1066 18.65 14.43 80.41
C TYR A 1066 19.43 13.65 79.37
N GLU A 1067 20.28 14.35 78.64
CA GLU A 1067 21.17 13.76 77.66
C GLU A 1067 22.53 14.46 77.76
N VAL A 1068 23.58 13.65 77.88
CA VAL A 1068 24.95 14.11 77.99
C VAL A 1068 25.56 14.15 76.59
N LEU A 1069 25.77 15.37 76.10
CA LEU A 1069 26.44 15.66 74.84
C LEU A 1069 27.93 15.86 75.12
N ALA A 1070 28.65 14.74 75.16
CA ALA A 1070 30.09 14.72 75.30
C ALA A 1070 30.77 14.88 73.93
N ASP A 1071 31.80 15.72 73.87
CA ASP A 1071 32.73 15.71 72.73
C ASP A 1071 33.54 14.42 72.78
N GLN A 1072 33.30 13.55 71.79
CA GLN A 1072 33.89 12.20 71.73
C GLN A 1072 35.41 12.21 71.54
N SER A 1073 36.01 13.34 71.22
CA SER A 1073 37.48 13.49 71.22
C SER A 1073 38.06 13.70 72.63
N MET A 1074 37.25 14.19 73.56
CA MET A 1074 37.66 14.54 74.92
C MET A 1074 37.14 13.56 75.97
N TRP A 1075 35.92 13.06 75.79
CA TRP A 1075 35.20 12.24 76.76
C TRP A 1075 34.54 11.04 76.11
N ALA A 1076 34.75 9.86 76.68
CA ALA A 1076 33.91 8.68 76.44
C ALA A 1076 32.88 8.57 77.56
N VAL A 1077 31.59 8.48 77.21
CA VAL A 1077 30.53 8.18 78.19
C VAL A 1077 30.31 6.67 78.19
N CYS A 1078 30.70 6.03 79.28
CA CYS A 1078 30.75 4.58 79.42
C CYS A 1078 29.42 4.07 79.97
N GLY A 1079 28.42 3.89 79.10
CA GLY A 1079 27.10 3.39 79.49
C GLY A 1079 25.97 4.17 78.80
N ARG A 1080 24.88 4.41 79.53
CA ARG A 1080 23.73 5.17 79.00
C ARG A 1080 24.08 6.65 78.94
N THR A 1081 24.04 7.26 77.77
CA THR A 1081 24.31 8.70 77.57
C THR A 1081 23.12 9.60 77.92
N ALA A 1082 21.93 9.01 78.08
CA ALA A 1082 20.71 9.70 78.42
C ALA A 1082 19.85 8.87 79.37
N GLY A 1083 19.01 9.54 80.14
CA GLY A 1083 18.13 8.91 81.12
C GLY A 1083 16.95 9.80 81.46
N ILE A 1084 15.90 9.19 82.01
CA ILE A 1084 14.69 9.89 82.45
C ILE A 1084 14.79 10.10 83.96
N ILE A 1085 14.57 11.34 84.38
CA ILE A 1085 14.49 11.78 85.78
C ILE A 1085 13.09 12.33 86.03
N SER A 1086 12.56 12.09 87.23
CA SER A 1086 11.25 12.62 87.65
C SER A 1086 11.42 13.43 88.93
N LEU A 1087 11.17 14.73 88.83
CA LEU A 1087 11.24 15.69 89.95
C LEU A 1087 9.88 15.85 90.64
N GLU A 1088 9.16 14.73 90.83
CA GLU A 1088 7.78 14.70 91.35
C GLU A 1088 7.64 15.21 92.78
N ILE A 1089 8.57 14.84 93.68
CA ILE A 1089 8.47 15.12 95.13
C ILE A 1089 9.75 15.85 95.64
N VAL A 1090 10.80 15.98 94.81
CA VAL A 1090 12.12 16.52 95.21
C VAL A 1090 12.52 17.69 94.30
N GLU A 1091 12.99 18.81 94.88
CA GLU A 1091 13.42 20.01 94.12
C GLU A 1091 14.67 19.79 93.27
N LYS A 1092 15.45 18.76 93.59
CA LYS A 1092 16.75 18.46 93.03
C LYS A 1092 16.88 16.95 92.83
N GLN A 1093 17.31 16.54 91.65
CA GLN A 1093 17.65 15.14 91.37
C GLN A 1093 19.03 15.06 90.75
N SER A 1094 19.81 14.10 91.25
CA SER A 1094 21.17 13.86 90.80
C SER A 1094 21.28 12.46 90.19
N VAL A 1095 21.99 12.37 89.08
CA VAL A 1095 22.29 11.11 88.40
C VAL A 1095 23.79 11.01 88.21
N THR A 1096 24.32 9.81 88.43
CA THR A 1096 25.74 9.51 88.27
C THR A 1096 25.91 8.71 86.99
N LEU A 1097 26.81 9.17 86.13
CA LEU A 1097 27.14 8.52 84.88
C LEU A 1097 28.63 8.18 84.86
N ASP A 1098 28.95 7.03 84.29
CA ASP A 1098 30.34 6.65 84.12
C ASP A 1098 30.91 7.32 82.86
N VAL A 1099 32.01 8.03 83.02
CA VAL A 1099 32.71 8.72 81.94
C VAL A 1099 34.21 8.48 82.05
N MET A 1100 34.88 8.41 80.92
CA MET A 1100 36.33 8.26 80.85
C MET A 1100 36.89 9.42 80.04
N PRO A 1101 37.78 10.25 80.59
CA PRO A 1101 38.46 11.25 79.80
C PRO A 1101 39.47 10.56 78.88
N LEU A 1102 39.49 10.95 77.61
CA LEU A 1102 40.33 10.34 76.58
C LEU A 1102 41.67 11.07 76.41
N THR A 1103 41.76 12.30 76.90
CA THR A 1103 42.95 13.14 76.85
C THR A 1103 43.24 13.76 78.22
N SER A 1104 44.49 14.15 78.45
CA SER A 1104 44.90 14.87 79.66
C SER A 1104 44.86 16.39 79.43
N GLY A 1105 44.55 17.17 80.47
CA GLY A 1105 44.47 18.63 80.42
C GLY A 1105 43.21 19.17 81.11
N TYR A 1106 42.91 20.47 80.92
CA TYR A 1106 41.68 21.10 81.41
C TYR A 1106 40.56 20.89 80.38
N LEU A 1107 39.76 19.85 80.57
CA LEU A 1107 38.69 19.50 79.65
C LEU A 1107 37.39 20.20 80.07
N PRO A 1108 36.64 20.82 79.14
CA PRO A 1108 35.29 21.29 79.42
C PRO A 1108 34.41 20.12 79.83
N LEU A 1109 33.54 20.35 80.80
CA LEU A 1109 32.58 19.33 81.23
C LEU A 1109 31.62 19.01 80.07
N PRO A 1110 31.22 17.73 79.90
CA PRO A 1110 30.21 17.35 78.92
C PRO A 1110 28.94 18.19 79.06
N VAL A 1111 28.43 18.72 77.93
CA VAL A 1111 27.26 19.59 77.94
C VAL A 1111 26.02 18.75 78.14
N VAL A 1112 25.19 19.09 79.11
CA VAL A 1112 23.93 18.38 79.33
C VAL A 1112 22.76 19.14 78.73
N ARG A 1113 22.00 18.45 77.88
CA ARG A 1113 20.73 18.89 77.32
C ARG A 1113 19.59 18.32 78.16
N LEU A 1114 18.62 19.18 78.47
CA LEU A 1114 17.35 18.80 79.09
C LEU A 1114 16.21 18.90 78.09
N SER A 1115 15.30 17.94 78.15
CA SER A 1115 14.06 17.94 77.37
C SER A 1115 12.92 17.35 78.20
N ARG A 1116 11.70 17.80 77.92
CA ARG A 1116 10.47 17.23 78.50
C ARG A 1116 10.16 15.89 77.81
N TYR A 1117 9.96 14.83 78.59
CA TYR A 1117 9.66 13.48 78.11
C TYR A 1117 8.16 13.16 78.23
N ILE A 1118 7.56 12.65 77.16
CA ILE A 1118 6.13 12.29 77.06
C ILE A 1118 6.02 10.80 76.65
N PRO A 1119 5.48 9.89 77.49
CA PRO A 1119 5.33 8.46 77.18
C PRO A 1119 4.28 8.13 76.08
N ALA A 1120 4.36 6.94 75.46
CA ALA A 1120 3.40 6.43 74.45
C ALA A 1120 2.19 5.67 75.07
N VAL A 1121 1.03 5.63 74.40
CA VAL A 1121 -0.24 5.02 74.89
C VAL A 1121 -0.65 3.82 74.01
N GLU A 1122 -1.06 2.66 74.58
CA GLU A 1122 -1.48 1.43 73.84
C GLU A 1122 -3.02 1.22 73.78
N SER A 1123 -3.61 0.82 72.64
CA SER A 1123 -5.06 0.48 72.52
C SER A 1123 -5.39 -0.66 71.52
N LYS A 1124 -6.32 -1.56 71.90
CA LYS A 1124 -6.88 -2.70 71.13
C LYS A 1124 -8.11 -2.33 70.26
N SER A 1125 -8.32 -3.10 69.17
CA SER A 1125 -9.50 -3.32 68.28
C SER A 1125 -9.88 -2.33 67.14
N ASP A 1126 -9.72 -2.84 65.91
CA ASP A 1126 -10.51 -2.81 64.66
C ASP A 1126 -10.97 -1.54 63.87
N VAL A 1127 -10.61 -1.60 62.57
CA VAL A 1127 -11.26 -1.11 61.33
C VAL A 1127 -11.28 0.41 61.00
N THR A 1128 -10.75 0.70 59.79
CA THR A 1128 -10.87 1.92 58.97
C THR A 1128 -10.16 3.20 59.41
N ARG A 1129 -8.94 3.40 58.92
CA ARG A 1129 -8.55 4.43 57.92
C ARG A 1129 -7.02 4.51 57.83
N LYS A 1130 -6.54 4.77 56.61
CA LYS A 1130 -5.13 4.87 56.25
C LYS A 1130 -4.44 5.98 57.04
N GLY A 1131 -3.35 5.60 57.70
CA GLY A 1131 -2.14 6.40 57.81
C GLY A 1131 -2.11 7.45 58.90
N ASP A 1132 -2.11 7.02 60.16
CA ASP A 1132 -1.39 7.75 61.22
C ASP A 1132 -0.62 6.76 62.10
N VAL A 1133 0.67 7.04 62.23
CA VAL A 1133 1.68 6.25 62.95
C VAL A 1133 1.33 6.27 64.43
N ALA A 1134 1.24 5.09 65.06
CA ALA A 1134 1.14 4.96 66.51
C ALA A 1134 2.26 5.78 67.17
N SER A 1135 1.90 6.83 67.91
CA SER A 1135 2.84 7.78 68.52
C SER A 1135 3.67 7.10 69.61
N GLY A 1136 4.92 6.78 69.31
CA GLY A 1136 5.94 6.45 70.29
C GLY A 1136 6.21 7.62 71.27
N PRO A 1137 7.07 7.42 72.29
CA PRO A 1137 7.38 8.46 73.26
C PRO A 1137 8.03 9.69 72.58
N ARG A 1138 7.60 10.89 72.96
CA ARG A 1138 7.98 12.19 72.38
C ARG A 1138 8.86 12.98 73.34
N LEU A 1139 9.89 13.61 72.80
CA LEU A 1139 10.74 14.57 73.51
C LEU A 1139 10.47 15.99 73.03
N GLU A 1140 10.36 16.93 73.96
CA GLU A 1140 10.23 18.35 73.65
C GLU A 1140 11.38 19.17 74.24
N PRO A 1141 12.15 19.91 73.42
CA PRO A 1141 13.23 20.75 73.91
C PRO A 1141 12.68 21.98 74.63
N PHE A 1142 13.39 22.45 75.66
CA PHE A 1142 13.11 23.73 76.30
C PHE A 1142 13.60 24.91 75.44
N SER A 1143 12.90 26.03 75.50
CA SER A 1143 13.33 27.28 74.87
C SER A 1143 14.65 27.77 75.49
N PRO A 1144 15.54 28.47 74.75
CA PRO A 1144 16.85 28.92 75.26
C PRO A 1144 16.78 29.79 76.54
N GLY A 1145 15.64 30.43 76.79
CA GLY A 1145 15.36 31.22 77.99
C GLY A 1145 15.10 30.41 79.27
N GLN A 1146 14.75 29.12 79.14
CA GLN A 1146 14.14 28.32 80.22
C GLN A 1146 15.11 27.42 80.98
N VAL A 1147 16.25 27.05 80.38
CA VAL A 1147 17.23 26.17 81.03
C VAL A 1147 18.58 26.88 81.09
N TYR A 1148 19.09 27.08 82.30
CA TYR A 1148 20.41 27.64 82.53
C TYR A 1148 21.41 26.54 82.91
N ASN A 1149 22.46 26.36 82.11
CA ASN A 1149 23.55 25.43 82.45
C ASN A 1149 24.66 26.18 83.18
N ALA A 1150 24.71 26.00 84.51
CA ALA A 1150 25.66 26.67 85.39
C ALA A 1150 27.10 26.17 85.22
N SER A 1151 27.27 24.92 84.76
CA SER A 1151 28.58 24.28 84.52
C SER A 1151 29.12 24.46 83.10
N LYS A 1152 28.40 25.16 82.21
CA LYS A 1152 28.75 25.23 80.77
C LYS A 1152 30.16 25.78 80.50
N ALA A 1153 30.66 26.65 81.38
CA ALA A 1153 31.98 27.25 81.28
C ALA A 1153 33.02 26.60 82.23
N GLN A 1154 32.66 25.54 82.94
CA GLN A 1154 33.56 24.85 83.86
C GLN A 1154 34.40 23.79 83.15
N GLN A 1155 35.60 23.55 83.67
CA GLN A 1155 36.55 22.56 83.19
C GLN A 1155 37.04 21.69 84.34
N VAL A 1156 37.44 20.46 84.05
CA VAL A 1156 38.06 19.54 85.01
C VAL A 1156 39.47 19.18 84.55
N HIS A 1157 40.41 19.12 85.50
CA HIS A 1157 41.80 18.79 85.22
C HIS A 1157 42.00 17.28 85.24
N VAL A 1158 42.44 16.72 84.11
CA VAL A 1158 42.69 15.30 83.92
C VAL A 1158 44.18 15.05 83.75
N LEU A 1159 44.74 14.15 84.56
CA LEU A 1159 46.15 13.76 84.52
C LEU A 1159 46.42 12.69 83.44
N PRO A 1160 47.67 12.50 82.98
CA PRO A 1160 48.02 11.43 82.05
C PRO A 1160 47.81 10.01 82.61
N ALA A 1161 47.67 9.02 81.71
CA ALA A 1161 47.52 7.60 82.02
C ALA A 1161 48.74 7.03 82.79
N VAL A 1162 48.54 5.96 83.57
CA VAL A 1162 49.64 5.28 84.31
C VAL A 1162 50.48 4.43 83.34
N PRO A 1163 51.83 4.46 83.37
CA PRO A 1163 52.66 3.63 82.50
C PRO A 1163 52.51 2.14 82.82
N SER A 1164 52.30 1.29 81.80
CA SER A 1164 52.30 -0.18 81.94
C SER A 1164 53.74 -0.70 82.05
N GLU A 1165 54.06 -1.47 83.09
CA GLU A 1165 55.35 -2.17 83.21
C GLU A 1165 55.53 -3.18 82.08
N SER A 1166 56.70 -3.16 81.42
CA SER A 1166 57.04 -3.99 80.27
C SER A 1166 57.31 -5.46 80.65
N ASN A 1167 56.59 -6.39 80.02
CA ASN A 1167 57.06 -7.75 79.73
C ASN A 1167 56.47 -8.23 78.40
#